data_AF-A0A6L5ETH4-F1
#
_entry.id   AF-A0A6L5ETH4-F1
#
_cell.length_a   1.000
_cell.length_b   1.000
_cell.length_c   1.000
_cell.angle_alpha   90.00
_cell.angle_beta   90.00
_cell.angle_gamma   90.00
#
_symmetry.space_group_name_H-M   'P 1'
#
loop_
_entity.id
_entity.type
_entity.pdbx_description
1 polymer ?
#
loop_
_entity_poly.entity_id
_entity_poly.type
_entity_poly.pdbx_seq_one_letter_code
_entity_poly.pdbx_strand_id
1 'polypeptide(L)'
;MKRGRAKTALVAATLAVAWGFTGVAAQAHPDQHGTPDGHLLGTGAEGDLQLLGKADLTDGDDIIADVGVDPRGTHAYLAHWGKPTCATNSEAGGITDPDAGVFVVDIADLENPRRVGFIPHSQDSRPGEGVQALNVSTRFFNGTMLVTNNEQCGPQGKGGVSLYDVSNPLKPRKLSEHFGDRGFADSNDIHSAFAWDAGDKAYTVIVDNLEFPDVDILDITNPKRPRLIAEYDLNDHDVDQPEIGLTSSFIHDMVVKKIEGRWIMLVSYWDGGFVQLDVTNPRSAQFLGDTDYAAIDPELADPSNTQVPAESRSLPPEGNAHQAEFTADNRFFVGTDEDFAPFAVGDFLIATGPNAGVYPSVAVGGAAPATELPDRRLNGPTVYVGYACPDSAPVPPASSAGVSLDPGEELIAVVQRGPVGDPSAPEAPCFPGQKADQAIAAGYDAVVFVNHHAGEAASPDAPFCGSGAFTQPVVGVCTTHNAFHKLFDSVSGSYPEANPALGQVGHEVDVDAIFDGWGYVHLFDAATNQDLDTYAIDEAHDPAFASGFGDLSVHEVATDPNDPSRAYLSYYSGGMRALEIQCTDPSDTSTCELVETGSYLAPEGNDFWGVEAFTRNGKTIVAGSDRDDGLYLFSTDR
;
A
#
# COMPACT_ATOMS: atom_id res chain seq x y z
N MET A 1 26.02 -51.35 -56.63
CA MET A 1 26.98 -52.04 -55.73
C MET A 1 27.03 -51.26 -54.41
N LYS A 2 27.07 -51.97 -53.29
CA LYS A 2 26.81 -51.53 -51.91
C LYS A 2 27.69 -50.38 -51.37
N ARG A 3 27.22 -49.83 -50.22
CA ARG A 3 27.90 -49.03 -49.16
C ARG A 3 27.77 -47.51 -49.33
N GLY A 4 27.40 -46.71 -48.34
CA GLY A 4 26.94 -46.89 -46.96
C GLY A 4 26.69 -45.47 -46.41
N ARG A 5 25.55 -45.24 -45.74
CA ARG A 5 25.20 -43.94 -45.15
C ARG A 5 26.03 -43.69 -43.89
N ALA A 6 26.94 -42.72 -43.94
CA ALA A 6 27.47 -42.07 -42.74
C ALA A 6 26.54 -40.90 -42.40
N LYS A 7 26.00 -40.89 -41.17
CA LYS A 7 25.26 -39.77 -40.61
C LYS A 7 26.28 -38.75 -40.10
N THR A 8 26.31 -37.56 -40.68
CA THR A 8 27.01 -36.40 -40.14
C THR A 8 26.01 -35.64 -39.27
N ALA A 9 26.23 -35.64 -37.96
CA ALA A 9 25.51 -34.78 -37.03
C ALA A 9 26.06 -33.35 -37.17
N LEU A 10 25.20 -32.43 -37.58
CA LEU A 10 25.47 -31.00 -37.59
C LEU A 10 25.15 -30.48 -36.18
N VAL A 11 26.17 -30.10 -35.42
CA VAL A 11 26.02 -29.36 -34.16
C VAL A 11 25.68 -27.92 -34.54
N ALA A 12 24.42 -27.55 -34.36
CA ALA A 12 23.98 -26.15 -34.41
C ALA A 12 24.23 -25.55 -33.03
N ALA A 13 25.15 -24.59 -32.96
CA ALA A 13 25.35 -23.75 -31.79
C ALA A 13 24.22 -22.72 -31.73
N THR A 14 23.25 -22.94 -30.83
CA THR A 14 22.29 -21.93 -30.41
C THR A 14 22.96 -21.02 -29.39
N LEU A 15 23.23 -19.77 -29.79
CA LEU A 15 23.41 -18.66 -28.86
C LEU A 15 22.05 -18.40 -28.20
N ALA A 16 21.88 -18.84 -26.96
CA ALA A 16 20.84 -18.36 -26.07
C ALA A 16 21.37 -17.07 -25.42
N VAL A 17 20.91 -15.93 -25.90
CA VAL A 17 21.00 -14.66 -25.16
C VAL A 17 19.84 -14.72 -24.17
N ALA A 18 20.15 -15.09 -22.94
CA ALA A 18 19.21 -15.01 -21.83
C ALA A 18 19.22 -13.56 -21.34
N TRP A 19 18.17 -12.81 -21.66
CA TRP A 19 17.82 -11.60 -20.91
C TRP A 19 17.10 -12.10 -19.66
N GLY A 20 17.79 -12.04 -18.52
CA GLY A 20 17.17 -12.23 -17.23
C GLY A 20 16.49 -10.93 -16.85
N PHE A 21 15.17 -10.86 -17.05
CA PHE A 21 14.33 -9.91 -16.36
C PHE A 21 14.17 -10.43 -14.93
N THR A 22 14.68 -9.68 -13.96
CA THR A 22 14.35 -9.84 -12.55
C THR A 22 13.39 -8.71 -12.21
N GLY A 23 12.09 -8.94 -12.45
CA GLY A 23 11.04 -8.14 -11.83
C GLY A 23 11.13 -8.34 -10.33
N VAL A 24 11.22 -7.24 -9.59
CA VAL A 24 11.18 -7.22 -8.14
C VAL A 24 9.69 -7.19 -7.80
N ALA A 25 9.20 -8.28 -7.24
CA ALA A 25 7.86 -8.35 -6.66
C ALA A 25 7.70 -7.26 -5.60
N ALA A 26 6.77 -6.32 -5.77
CA ALA A 26 6.27 -5.54 -4.66
C ALA A 26 5.46 -6.52 -3.80
N GLN A 27 5.93 -6.75 -2.58
CA GLN A 27 5.37 -7.73 -1.68
C GLN A 27 4.64 -6.95 -0.59
N ALA A 28 3.33 -7.17 -0.46
CA ALA A 28 2.47 -6.55 0.56
C ALA A 28 3.17 -6.55 1.93
N HIS A 29 3.19 -5.38 2.57
CA HIS A 29 3.98 -5.14 3.77
C HIS A 29 3.41 -5.95 4.96
N PRO A 30 4.24 -6.70 5.72
CA PRO A 30 3.75 -7.50 6.85
C PRO A 30 3.30 -6.67 8.07
N ASP A 31 3.66 -5.38 8.12
CA ASP A 31 3.36 -4.43 9.19
C ASP A 31 2.80 -3.12 8.61
N GLN A 32 1.95 -3.22 7.58
CA GLN A 32 1.29 -2.07 6.93
C GLN A 32 0.13 -1.49 7.77
N HIS A 33 0.10 -1.86 9.05
CA HIS A 33 -1.10 -1.95 9.86
C HIS A 33 -0.63 -1.75 11.29
N GLY A 34 -0.80 -0.55 11.82
CA GLY A 34 -0.28 -0.14 13.12
C GLY A 34 -0.67 -1.04 14.28
N THR A 35 -0.17 -0.72 15.46
CA THR A 35 -0.42 -1.54 16.64
C THR A 35 -1.92 -1.51 17.02
N PRO A 36 -2.53 -2.63 17.46
CA PRO A 36 -3.90 -2.65 17.99
C PRO A 36 -4.09 -1.79 19.26
N ASP A 37 -2.98 -1.31 19.83
CA ASP A 37 -2.94 -0.45 21.00
C ASP A 37 -2.82 1.01 20.56
N GLY A 38 -3.89 1.78 20.81
CA GLY A 38 -3.91 3.22 20.56
C GLY A 38 -4.97 3.56 19.52
N HIS A 39 -5.97 4.32 19.95
CA HIS A 39 -6.95 4.93 19.07
C HIS A 39 -7.27 6.32 19.62
N LEU A 40 -7.72 7.22 18.75
CA LEU A 40 -8.50 8.34 19.22
C LEU A 40 -9.80 7.82 19.84
N LEU A 41 -10.12 8.33 21.03
CA LEU A 41 -11.33 7.96 21.76
C LEU A 41 -12.37 9.06 21.62
N GLY A 42 -13.59 8.69 21.25
CA GLY A 42 -14.69 9.65 21.09
C GLY A 42 -15.86 9.42 22.03
N THR A 43 -16.93 10.19 21.81
CA THR A 43 -18.20 10.00 22.52
C THR A 43 -19.30 9.42 21.62
N GLY A 44 -18.94 9.00 20.40
CA GLY A 44 -19.82 8.58 19.33
C GLY A 44 -19.91 9.62 18.22
N ALA A 45 -21.13 9.89 17.77
CA ALA A 45 -21.43 10.78 16.67
C ALA A 45 -21.31 12.27 17.05
N GLU A 46 -20.63 13.04 16.21
CA GLU A 46 -20.61 14.50 16.22
C GLU A 46 -21.06 15.06 14.86
N GLY A 47 -21.66 16.26 14.86
CA GLY A 47 -22.14 16.90 13.63
C GLY A 47 -23.27 16.12 12.93
N ASP A 48 -23.19 15.99 11.61
CA ASP A 48 -24.26 15.40 10.79
C ASP A 48 -24.11 13.91 10.42
N LEU A 49 -23.05 13.25 10.90
CA LEU A 49 -22.83 11.81 10.70
C LEU A 49 -23.39 11.03 11.90
N GLN A 50 -24.47 10.28 11.70
CA GLN A 50 -25.21 9.61 12.78
C GLN A 50 -25.18 8.09 12.63
N LEU A 51 -24.74 7.38 13.68
CA LEU A 51 -24.76 5.92 13.70
C LEU A 51 -26.20 5.39 13.69
N LEU A 52 -26.49 4.49 12.75
CA LEU A 52 -27.75 3.76 12.66
C LEU A 52 -27.67 2.41 13.37
N GLY A 53 -26.60 1.65 13.11
CA GLY A 53 -26.42 0.31 13.65
C GLY A 53 -25.05 -0.26 13.30
N LYS A 54 -24.65 -1.31 14.01
CA LYS A 54 -23.40 -2.04 13.76
C LYS A 54 -23.60 -3.55 13.85
N ALA A 55 -22.73 -4.31 13.20
CA ALA A 55 -22.65 -5.76 13.30
C ALA A 55 -21.21 -6.19 13.58
N ASP A 56 -20.99 -6.77 14.75
CA ASP A 56 -19.72 -7.40 15.12
C ASP A 56 -19.56 -8.70 14.31
N LEU A 57 -18.48 -8.82 13.55
CA LEU A 57 -18.21 -9.93 12.62
C LEU A 57 -17.07 -10.83 13.08
N THR A 58 -16.22 -10.31 13.96
CA THR A 58 -15.00 -10.95 14.48
C THR A 58 -14.91 -10.79 16.01
N ASP A 59 -14.08 -11.63 16.64
CA ASP A 59 -13.65 -11.51 18.04
C ASP A 59 -12.15 -11.19 18.13
N GLY A 60 -11.51 -10.86 17.01
CA GLY A 60 -10.10 -10.56 16.91
C GLY A 60 -9.86 -9.31 16.09
N ASP A 61 -8.84 -8.59 16.51
CA ASP A 61 -8.45 -7.27 16.03
C ASP A 61 -7.74 -7.38 14.68
N ASP A 62 -7.85 -6.35 13.85
CA ASP A 62 -7.19 -6.24 12.56
C ASP A 62 -7.39 -7.44 11.61
N ILE A 63 -8.66 -7.82 11.37
CA ILE A 63 -8.96 -8.87 10.39
C ILE A 63 -10.09 -8.54 9.43
N ILE A 64 -10.70 -7.37 9.55
CA ILE A 64 -11.68 -6.84 8.60
C ILE A 64 -10.98 -5.84 7.68
N ALA A 65 -11.29 -5.87 6.38
CA ALA A 65 -10.80 -4.89 5.41
C ALA A 65 -12.00 -4.24 4.69
N ASP A 66 -11.95 -4.06 3.38
CA ASP A 66 -12.94 -3.31 2.59
C ASP A 66 -14.41 -3.80 2.70
N VAL A 67 -15.35 -2.90 2.39
CA VAL A 67 -16.80 -3.09 2.40
C VAL A 67 -17.45 -2.76 1.06
N GLY A 68 -18.14 -3.74 0.49
CA GLY A 68 -19.00 -3.60 -0.69
C GLY A 68 -20.50 -3.71 -0.35
N VAL A 69 -21.38 -2.98 -1.01
CA VAL A 69 -22.84 -2.98 -0.80
C VAL A 69 -23.57 -3.35 -2.09
N ASP A 70 -24.53 -4.27 -1.99
CA ASP A 70 -25.31 -4.66 -3.16
C ASP A 70 -26.11 -3.47 -3.73
N PRO A 71 -26.34 -3.37 -5.04
CA PRO A 71 -27.04 -2.21 -5.63
C PRO A 71 -28.49 -2.01 -5.15
N ARG A 72 -29.02 -2.92 -4.33
CA ARG A 72 -30.34 -2.80 -3.69
C ARG A 72 -30.25 -2.15 -2.30
N GLY A 73 -29.06 -1.97 -1.75
CA GLY A 73 -28.83 -1.47 -0.38
C GLY A 73 -29.37 -2.42 0.69
N THR A 74 -29.33 -3.73 0.43
CA THR A 74 -29.91 -4.77 1.31
C THR A 74 -28.89 -5.72 1.90
N HIS A 75 -27.73 -5.89 1.27
CA HIS A 75 -26.65 -6.71 1.81
C HIS A 75 -25.31 -5.97 1.66
N ALA A 76 -24.48 -6.06 2.68
CA ALA A 76 -23.08 -5.65 2.65
C ALA A 76 -22.17 -6.91 2.62
N TYR A 77 -20.99 -6.75 2.06
CA TYR A 77 -19.96 -7.74 1.88
C TYR A 77 -18.67 -7.17 2.46
N LEU A 78 -18.12 -7.79 3.49
CA LEU A 78 -16.91 -7.29 4.13
C LEU A 78 -15.78 -8.27 3.93
N ALA A 79 -14.65 -7.80 3.42
CA ALA A 79 -13.42 -8.58 3.39
C ALA A 79 -13.03 -8.98 4.81
N HIS A 80 -12.65 -10.25 4.94
CA HIS A 80 -11.99 -10.79 6.11
C HIS A 80 -10.58 -11.19 5.69
N TRP A 81 -9.63 -10.32 6.01
CA TRP A 81 -8.20 -10.38 5.66
C TRP A 81 -7.52 -11.65 6.18
N GLY A 82 -8.02 -12.20 7.30
CA GLY A 82 -7.50 -13.40 7.93
C GLY A 82 -6.37 -13.13 8.91
N LYS A 83 -5.87 -14.19 9.56
CA LYS A 83 -4.93 -14.07 10.68
C LYS A 83 -3.50 -13.74 10.21
N PRO A 84 -2.67 -13.07 11.05
CA PRO A 84 -1.24 -12.84 10.79
C PRO A 84 -0.43 -14.10 10.47
N THR A 85 -0.96 -15.27 10.87
CA THR A 85 -0.31 -16.57 10.72
C THR A 85 -0.63 -17.28 9.41
N CYS A 86 -1.10 -16.56 8.38
CA CYS A 86 -1.56 -17.09 7.09
C CYS A 86 -0.69 -18.25 6.55
N ALA A 87 0.63 -18.10 6.47
CA ALA A 87 1.54 -19.14 5.98
C ALA A 87 1.72 -20.38 6.89
N THR A 88 1.31 -20.31 8.16
CA THR A 88 1.57 -21.35 9.18
C THR A 88 0.34 -22.18 9.54
N ASN A 89 -0.86 -21.75 9.12
CA ASN A 89 -2.10 -22.51 9.27
C ASN A 89 -2.20 -23.55 8.14
N SER A 90 -1.57 -24.72 8.32
CA SER A 90 -1.79 -25.86 7.42
C SER A 90 -3.22 -26.37 7.56
N GLU A 91 -4.07 -26.08 6.58
CA GLU A 91 -5.51 -26.29 6.67
C GLU A 91 -5.91 -27.55 5.91
N ALA A 92 -6.11 -28.65 6.65
CA ALA A 92 -6.94 -29.75 6.15
C ALA A 92 -8.44 -29.35 6.03
N GLY A 93 -8.79 -28.06 6.25
CA GLY A 93 -10.12 -27.58 6.61
C GLY A 93 -10.86 -26.70 5.60
N GLY A 94 -10.48 -26.68 4.31
CA GLY A 94 -11.18 -25.90 3.28
C GLY A 94 -12.71 -25.86 3.42
N ILE A 95 -13.34 -24.70 3.17
CA ILE A 95 -14.77 -24.37 3.43
C ILE A 95 -15.22 -24.45 4.91
N THR A 96 -14.63 -25.31 5.76
CA THR A 96 -15.09 -25.51 7.15
C THR A 96 -14.35 -24.69 8.20
N ASP A 97 -13.13 -24.22 7.91
CA ASP A 97 -12.35 -23.30 8.74
C ASP A 97 -11.47 -22.39 7.84
N PRO A 98 -12.07 -21.48 7.05
CA PRO A 98 -11.33 -20.68 6.08
C PRO A 98 -10.45 -19.62 6.75
N ASP A 99 -9.20 -19.47 6.29
CA ASP A 99 -8.28 -18.41 6.76
C ASP A 99 -8.84 -17.01 6.52
N ALA A 100 -9.45 -16.82 5.36
CA ALA A 100 -9.92 -15.55 4.84
C ALA A 100 -11.17 -15.73 3.96
N GLY A 101 -11.84 -14.63 3.63
CA GLY A 101 -13.00 -14.64 2.74
C GLY A 101 -13.86 -13.40 2.89
N VAL A 102 -15.13 -13.51 2.55
CA VAL A 102 -16.06 -12.37 2.57
C VAL A 102 -17.26 -12.67 3.45
N PHE A 103 -17.47 -11.87 4.50
CA PHE A 103 -18.71 -11.89 5.28
C PHE A 103 -19.87 -11.40 4.43
N VAL A 104 -21.03 -12.05 4.56
CA VAL A 104 -22.27 -11.56 3.96
C VAL A 104 -23.18 -11.09 5.08
N VAL A 105 -23.52 -9.80 5.07
CA VAL A 105 -24.32 -9.14 6.11
C VAL A 105 -25.64 -8.68 5.51
N ASP A 106 -26.76 -9.09 6.10
CA ASP A 106 -28.08 -8.56 5.77
C ASP A 106 -28.25 -7.22 6.50
N ILE A 107 -28.38 -6.16 5.72
CA ILE A 107 -28.57 -4.80 6.20
C ILE A 107 -30.00 -4.31 5.95
N ALA A 108 -30.94 -5.18 5.58
CA ALA A 108 -32.33 -4.79 5.31
C ALA A 108 -33.04 -4.13 6.51
N ASP A 109 -32.54 -4.33 7.73
CA ASP A 109 -32.82 -3.45 8.87
C ASP A 109 -31.52 -2.75 9.26
N LEU A 110 -31.43 -1.43 8.98
CA LEU A 110 -30.19 -0.66 9.17
C LEU A 110 -29.81 -0.52 10.65
N GLU A 111 -30.79 -0.60 11.56
CA GLU A 111 -30.56 -0.52 13.01
C GLU A 111 -30.10 -1.87 13.58
N ASN A 112 -30.31 -2.97 12.84
CA ASN A 112 -30.00 -4.33 13.28
C ASN A 112 -29.35 -5.16 12.15
N PRO A 113 -28.20 -4.72 11.61
CA PRO A 113 -27.48 -5.50 10.60
C PRO A 113 -27.06 -6.85 11.17
N ARG A 114 -27.07 -7.90 10.35
CA ARG A 114 -26.83 -9.28 10.81
C ARG A 114 -26.00 -10.08 9.82
N ARG A 115 -24.95 -10.74 10.29
CA ARG A 115 -24.22 -11.73 9.49
C ARG A 115 -25.17 -12.88 9.09
N VAL A 116 -25.23 -13.18 7.79
CA VAL A 116 -26.07 -14.24 7.21
C VAL A 116 -25.31 -15.27 6.40
N GLY A 117 -24.04 -15.02 6.09
CA GLY A 117 -23.20 -15.93 5.32
C GLY A 117 -21.72 -15.62 5.41
N PHE A 118 -20.94 -16.48 4.77
CA PHE A 118 -19.51 -16.31 4.56
C PHE A 118 -19.12 -16.99 3.25
N ILE A 119 -18.34 -16.31 2.41
CA ILE A 119 -17.80 -16.83 1.15
C ILE A 119 -16.31 -17.12 1.40
N PRO A 120 -15.90 -18.39 1.56
CA PRO A 120 -14.53 -18.72 1.88
C PRO A 120 -13.59 -18.52 0.69
N HIS A 121 -12.41 -17.96 0.93
CA HIS A 121 -11.32 -17.91 -0.04
C HIS A 121 -10.46 -19.17 0.00
N SER A 122 -9.51 -19.28 -0.94
CA SER A 122 -8.55 -20.38 -0.96
C SER A 122 -7.50 -20.22 0.12
N GLN A 123 -6.89 -21.33 0.54
CA GLN A 123 -5.80 -21.31 1.51
C GLN A 123 -4.69 -20.35 1.05
N ASP A 124 -4.09 -19.67 2.02
CA ASP A 124 -3.01 -18.70 1.81
C ASP A 124 -3.39 -17.53 0.87
N SER A 125 -4.70 -17.27 0.68
CA SER A 125 -5.23 -16.21 -0.18
C SER A 125 -6.29 -15.39 0.56
N ARG A 126 -6.18 -14.06 0.56
CA ARG A 126 -7.08 -13.15 1.30
C ARG A 126 -7.64 -12.03 0.44
N PRO A 127 -8.88 -11.57 0.67
CA PRO A 127 -9.38 -10.33 0.08
C PRO A 127 -8.97 -9.12 0.92
N GLY A 128 -8.65 -8.01 0.26
CA GLY A 128 -8.27 -6.70 0.83
C GLY A 128 -9.22 -5.61 0.37
N GLU A 129 -8.68 -4.66 -0.41
CA GLU A 129 -9.33 -3.44 -0.92
C GLU A 129 -10.26 -3.66 -2.13
N GLY A 130 -10.33 -4.87 -2.67
CA GLY A 130 -11.07 -5.13 -3.91
C GLY A 130 -12.48 -5.70 -3.74
N VAL A 131 -13.34 -5.24 -2.81
CA VAL A 131 -14.67 -5.85 -2.56
C VAL A 131 -15.80 -5.03 -3.16
N GLN A 132 -16.27 -5.42 -4.35
CA GLN A 132 -17.34 -4.69 -5.04
C GLN A 132 -18.55 -5.56 -5.40
N ALA A 133 -19.77 -5.07 -5.12
CA ALA A 133 -21.01 -5.68 -5.58
C ALA A 133 -21.74 -4.81 -6.62
N LEU A 134 -21.91 -5.32 -7.84
CA LEU A 134 -22.54 -4.58 -8.94
C LEU A 134 -23.55 -5.42 -9.72
N ASN A 135 -24.49 -4.76 -10.39
CA ASN A 135 -25.37 -5.43 -11.36
C ASN A 135 -24.65 -5.55 -12.70
N VAL A 136 -24.64 -6.75 -13.26
CA VAL A 136 -24.07 -7.01 -14.59
C VAL A 136 -25.16 -7.63 -15.47
N SER A 137 -25.39 -7.05 -16.65
CA SER A 137 -26.39 -7.52 -17.61
C SER A 137 -25.81 -7.75 -19.01
N THR A 138 -25.22 -8.92 -19.20
CA THR A 138 -24.70 -9.36 -20.51
C THR A 138 -25.51 -10.54 -21.06
N ARG A 139 -25.19 -10.96 -22.29
CA ARG A 139 -25.79 -12.18 -22.87
C ARG A 139 -25.44 -13.48 -22.12
N PHE A 140 -24.43 -13.48 -21.25
CA PHE A 140 -23.97 -14.67 -20.53
C PHE A 140 -24.33 -14.67 -19.04
N PHE A 141 -24.62 -13.50 -18.48
CA PHE A 141 -24.93 -13.32 -17.07
C PHE A 141 -25.88 -12.13 -16.89
N ASN A 142 -26.86 -12.28 -16.00
CA ASN A 142 -27.79 -11.22 -15.67
C ASN A 142 -28.15 -11.36 -14.18
N GLY A 143 -27.58 -10.51 -13.35
CA GLY A 143 -27.71 -10.60 -11.89
C GLY A 143 -26.76 -9.67 -11.16
N THR A 144 -26.68 -9.84 -9.83
CA THR A 144 -25.72 -9.14 -8.98
C THR A 144 -24.46 -9.99 -8.86
N MET A 145 -23.33 -9.39 -9.18
CA MET A 145 -22.01 -9.99 -9.13
C MET A 145 -21.22 -9.37 -7.98
N LEU A 146 -20.57 -10.22 -7.19
CA LEU A 146 -19.55 -9.83 -6.22
C LEU A 146 -18.18 -10.08 -6.88
N VAL A 147 -17.32 -9.08 -6.81
CA VAL A 147 -15.94 -9.06 -7.26
C VAL A 147 -15.06 -8.97 -6.02
N THR A 148 -13.98 -9.74 -5.99
CA THR A 148 -13.04 -9.76 -4.86
C THR A 148 -11.63 -10.04 -5.35
N ASN A 149 -10.66 -9.24 -4.87
CA ASN A 149 -9.23 -9.49 -5.06
C ASN A 149 -8.78 -10.74 -4.28
N ASN A 150 -7.60 -11.27 -4.62
CA ASN A 150 -6.97 -12.34 -3.87
C ASN A 150 -5.50 -12.02 -3.74
N GLU A 151 -5.09 -11.68 -2.52
CA GLU A 151 -3.71 -11.47 -2.14
C GLU A 151 -3.10 -12.73 -1.53
N GLN A 152 -1.87 -13.03 -1.93
CA GLN A 152 -1.13 -14.20 -1.50
C GLN A 152 -0.37 -13.91 -0.21
N CYS A 153 -0.76 -14.56 0.88
CA CYS A 153 -0.11 -14.41 2.19
C CYS A 153 0.69 -15.65 2.63
N GLY A 154 0.88 -16.61 1.73
CA GLY A 154 1.62 -17.84 1.99
C GLY A 154 1.99 -18.63 0.74
N PRO A 155 2.83 -19.67 0.87
CA PRO A 155 3.38 -20.41 -0.26
C PRO A 155 2.35 -21.21 -1.08
N GLN A 156 1.11 -21.39 -0.59
CA GLN A 156 0.01 -22.02 -1.32
C GLN A 156 -0.99 -21.01 -1.89
N GLY A 157 -0.69 -19.72 -1.78
CA GLY A 157 -1.58 -18.64 -2.18
C GLY A 157 -1.97 -18.70 -3.65
N LYS A 158 -3.16 -18.17 -3.94
CA LYS A 158 -3.67 -18.01 -5.29
C LYS A 158 -4.12 -16.58 -5.48
N GLY A 159 -3.44 -15.88 -6.38
CA GLY A 159 -3.74 -14.50 -6.70
C GLY A 159 -4.87 -14.30 -7.73
N GLY A 160 -5.03 -13.05 -8.16
CA GLY A 160 -6.01 -12.62 -9.15
C GLY A 160 -7.41 -12.40 -8.57
N VAL A 161 -8.43 -12.34 -9.42
CA VAL A 161 -9.81 -12.01 -9.05
C VAL A 161 -10.66 -13.25 -8.87
N SER A 162 -11.64 -13.16 -7.97
CA SER A 162 -12.72 -14.11 -7.84
C SER A 162 -14.08 -13.43 -8.03
N LEU A 163 -15.00 -14.12 -8.74
CA LEU A 163 -16.34 -13.63 -9.09
C LEU A 163 -17.42 -14.56 -8.58
N TYR A 164 -18.41 -14.00 -7.89
CA TYR A 164 -19.57 -14.74 -7.36
C TYR A 164 -20.89 -14.11 -7.83
N ASP A 165 -21.85 -14.94 -8.23
CA ASP A 165 -23.24 -14.54 -8.40
C ASP A 165 -23.91 -14.51 -7.03
N VAL A 166 -24.19 -13.29 -6.56
CA VAL A 166 -24.83 -12.98 -5.29
C VAL A 166 -26.24 -12.43 -5.48
N SER A 167 -26.86 -12.68 -6.65
CA SER A 167 -28.29 -12.36 -6.87
C SER A 167 -29.19 -12.94 -5.78
N ASN A 168 -28.78 -14.08 -5.21
CA ASN A 168 -29.24 -14.59 -3.93
C ASN A 168 -28.07 -14.60 -2.91
N PRO A 169 -27.95 -13.58 -2.05
CA PRO A 169 -26.81 -13.43 -1.14
C PRO A 169 -26.74 -14.54 -0.07
N LEU A 170 -27.85 -15.22 0.22
CA LEU A 170 -27.88 -16.38 1.12
C LEU A 170 -27.35 -17.67 0.49
N LYS A 171 -27.14 -17.67 -0.84
CA LYS A 171 -26.59 -18.80 -1.59
C LYS A 171 -25.68 -18.31 -2.71
N PRO A 172 -24.53 -17.68 -2.40
CA PRO A 172 -23.57 -17.22 -3.39
C PRO A 172 -23.14 -18.37 -4.30
N ARG A 173 -22.97 -18.07 -5.59
CA ARG A 173 -22.56 -19.07 -6.58
C ARG A 173 -21.31 -18.59 -7.30
N LYS A 174 -20.22 -19.33 -7.15
CA LYS A 174 -19.01 -19.13 -7.92
C LYS A 174 -19.27 -19.04 -9.43
N LEU A 175 -18.71 -18.01 -10.05
CA LEU A 175 -18.64 -17.82 -11.50
C LEU A 175 -17.25 -18.19 -12.01
N SER A 176 -16.20 -17.60 -11.41
CA SER A 176 -14.78 -17.85 -11.66
C SER A 176 -13.98 -17.52 -10.40
N GLU A 177 -12.80 -18.10 -10.25
CA GLU A 177 -11.85 -17.81 -9.15
C GLU A 177 -10.44 -17.79 -9.74
N HIS A 178 -9.54 -17.05 -9.10
CA HIS A 178 -8.10 -17.04 -9.35
C HIS A 178 -7.75 -16.78 -10.82
N PHE A 179 -8.35 -15.75 -11.40
CA PHE A 179 -8.03 -15.31 -12.77
C PHE A 179 -7.48 -13.89 -12.75
N GLY A 180 -6.44 -13.65 -13.52
CA GLY A 180 -5.74 -12.38 -13.64
C GLY A 180 -4.74 -12.50 -14.79
N ASP A 181 -3.74 -11.63 -14.81
CA ASP A 181 -2.53 -11.94 -15.55
C ASP A 181 -1.80 -13.16 -14.96
N ARG A 182 -1.07 -13.85 -15.85
CA ARG A 182 -0.42 -15.12 -15.56
C ARG A 182 0.97 -15.12 -16.16
N GLY A 183 1.96 -15.30 -15.29
CA GLY A 183 3.27 -15.82 -15.67
C GLY A 183 3.22 -17.30 -16.12
N PHE A 184 4.25 -18.08 -15.75
CA PHE A 184 4.34 -19.50 -16.12
C PHE A 184 3.39 -20.43 -15.34
N ALA A 185 2.63 -19.92 -14.34
CA ALA A 185 1.85 -20.72 -13.38
C ALA A 185 0.46 -20.10 -13.03
N ASP A 186 0.10 -20.07 -11.73
CA ASP A 186 -1.12 -19.44 -11.19
C ASP A 186 -1.14 -17.92 -11.49
N SER A 187 -2.28 -17.25 -11.28
CA SER A 187 -2.40 -15.80 -11.54
C SER A 187 -1.59 -15.00 -10.52
N ASN A 188 -1.10 -13.82 -10.94
CA ASN A 188 -0.29 -12.92 -10.10
C ASN A 188 -1.06 -12.43 -8.86
N ASP A 189 -0.29 -11.99 -7.87
CA ASP A 189 -0.81 -11.35 -6.66
C ASP A 189 -1.40 -9.98 -6.97
N ILE A 190 -2.56 -9.64 -6.39
CA ILE A 190 -3.25 -8.37 -6.72
C ILE A 190 -3.78 -7.67 -5.46
N HIS A 191 -3.54 -6.36 -5.35
CA HIS A 191 -3.96 -5.54 -4.21
C HIS A 191 -5.45 -5.17 -4.23
N SER A 192 -5.93 -4.62 -5.35
CA SER A 192 -7.33 -4.19 -5.52
C SER A 192 -7.93 -4.67 -6.85
N ALA A 193 -9.27 -4.60 -6.96
CA ALA A 193 -10.01 -4.91 -8.18
C ALA A 193 -11.33 -4.13 -8.29
N PHE A 194 -11.56 -3.49 -9.43
CA PHE A 194 -12.79 -2.75 -9.71
C PHE A 194 -13.47 -3.21 -11.00
N ALA A 195 -14.78 -3.44 -10.99
CA ALA A 195 -15.55 -3.87 -12.16
C ALA A 195 -16.58 -2.85 -12.63
N TRP A 196 -16.96 -2.95 -13.90
CA TRP A 196 -18.04 -2.14 -14.46
C TRP A 196 -18.84 -2.86 -15.55
N ASP A 197 -20.15 -2.58 -15.57
CA ASP A 197 -21.07 -3.01 -16.63
C ASP A 197 -21.08 -1.99 -17.78
N ALA A 198 -20.45 -2.34 -18.90
CA ALA A 198 -20.38 -1.55 -20.12
C ALA A 198 -21.55 -1.84 -21.10
N GLY A 199 -22.65 -2.44 -20.64
CA GLY A 199 -23.83 -2.79 -21.42
C GLY A 199 -23.72 -4.21 -22.01
N ASP A 200 -23.49 -4.34 -23.31
CA ASP A 200 -23.34 -5.66 -23.95
C ASP A 200 -22.08 -6.43 -23.47
N LYS A 201 -21.22 -5.75 -22.70
CA LYS A 201 -19.95 -6.23 -22.15
C LYS A 201 -19.79 -5.79 -20.70
N ALA A 202 -18.93 -6.48 -19.98
CA ALA A 202 -18.48 -6.08 -18.65
C ALA A 202 -16.98 -6.33 -18.51
N TYR A 203 -16.32 -5.53 -17.69
CA TYR A 203 -14.88 -5.58 -17.49
C TYR A 203 -14.53 -5.51 -15.99
N THR A 204 -13.32 -5.93 -15.65
CA THR A 204 -12.69 -5.65 -14.36
C THR A 204 -11.27 -5.16 -14.62
N VAL A 205 -10.81 -4.22 -13.82
CA VAL A 205 -9.41 -3.79 -13.72
C VAL A 205 -8.84 -4.35 -12.42
N ILE A 206 -7.54 -4.63 -12.39
CA ILE A 206 -6.80 -5.13 -11.22
C ILE A 206 -5.48 -4.37 -11.08
N VAL A 207 -4.99 -4.30 -9.85
CA VAL A 207 -3.62 -3.90 -9.49
C VAL A 207 -2.73 -5.15 -9.64
N ASP A 208 -1.70 -5.15 -10.49
CA ASP A 208 -0.70 -6.23 -10.46
C ASP A 208 0.48 -5.84 -9.57
N ASN A 209 0.70 -6.57 -8.47
CA ASN A 209 1.75 -6.26 -7.48
C ASN A 209 3.15 -6.78 -7.90
N LEU A 210 3.25 -7.60 -8.94
CA LEU A 210 4.46 -8.40 -9.19
C LEU A 210 5.18 -8.09 -10.49
N GLU A 211 4.49 -7.53 -11.49
CA GLU A 211 5.00 -7.38 -12.84
C GLU A 211 4.57 -6.04 -13.45
N PHE A 212 5.55 -5.30 -14.02
CA PHE A 212 5.27 -4.26 -15.00
C PHE A 212 4.81 -4.94 -16.30
N PRO A 213 3.71 -4.50 -16.93
CA PRO A 213 2.84 -3.34 -16.65
C PRO A 213 1.78 -3.51 -15.54
N ASP A 214 1.48 -2.44 -14.81
CA ASP A 214 0.76 -2.54 -13.53
C ASP A 214 -0.80 -2.47 -13.63
N VAL A 215 -1.35 -1.90 -14.72
CA VAL A 215 -2.82 -1.75 -14.90
C VAL A 215 -3.38 -2.79 -15.85
N ASP A 216 -4.08 -3.77 -15.29
CA ASP A 216 -4.56 -4.93 -16.02
C ASP A 216 -6.07 -4.90 -16.21
N ILE A 217 -6.53 -4.95 -17.47
CA ILE A 217 -7.96 -4.95 -17.79
C ILE A 217 -8.40 -6.29 -18.36
N LEU A 218 -9.42 -6.88 -17.75
CA LEU A 218 -10.01 -8.16 -18.11
C LEU A 218 -11.45 -8.00 -18.62
N ASP A 219 -11.78 -8.72 -19.70
CA ASP A 219 -13.15 -8.90 -20.19
C ASP A 219 -13.86 -9.99 -19.40
N ILE A 220 -14.84 -9.58 -18.58
CA ILE A 220 -15.70 -10.45 -17.77
C ILE A 220 -17.11 -10.59 -18.37
N THR A 221 -17.30 -10.25 -19.65
CA THR A 221 -18.60 -10.34 -20.34
C THR A 221 -19.21 -11.73 -20.20
N ASN A 222 -18.36 -12.77 -20.24
CA ASN A 222 -18.69 -14.09 -19.75
C ASN A 222 -17.94 -14.33 -18.44
N PRO A 223 -18.55 -14.13 -17.26
CA PRO A 223 -17.84 -14.19 -15.99
C PRO A 223 -17.37 -15.60 -15.61
N LYS A 224 -17.73 -16.62 -16.40
CA LYS A 224 -17.21 -17.99 -16.26
C LYS A 224 -15.99 -18.27 -17.14
N ARG A 225 -15.61 -17.32 -17.99
CA ARG A 225 -14.48 -17.38 -18.93
C ARG A 225 -13.88 -15.97 -19.12
N PRO A 226 -13.40 -15.34 -18.04
CA PRO A 226 -12.74 -14.04 -18.12
C PRO A 226 -11.45 -14.12 -18.95
N ARG A 227 -11.00 -12.97 -19.47
CA ARG A 227 -9.80 -12.87 -20.31
C ARG A 227 -9.10 -11.54 -20.10
N LEU A 228 -7.80 -11.53 -19.85
CA LEU A 228 -6.97 -10.34 -20.00
C LEU A 228 -7.08 -9.80 -21.43
N ILE A 229 -7.30 -8.49 -21.56
CA ILE A 229 -7.53 -7.82 -22.83
C ILE A 229 -6.59 -6.65 -23.10
N ALA A 230 -6.02 -6.06 -22.06
CA ALA A 230 -5.04 -4.99 -22.13
C ALA A 230 -4.29 -4.90 -20.81
N GLU A 231 -3.09 -4.35 -20.90
CA GLU A 231 -2.16 -4.12 -19.81
C GLU A 231 -1.53 -2.75 -20.11
N TYR A 232 -1.42 -1.88 -19.12
CA TYR A 232 -0.87 -0.52 -19.26
C TYR A 232 0.12 -0.23 -18.14
N ASP A 233 1.26 0.34 -18.51
CA ASP A 233 2.20 0.96 -17.58
C ASP A 233 1.98 2.48 -17.69
N LEU A 234 1.54 3.13 -16.61
CA LEU A 234 1.31 4.57 -16.65
C LEU A 234 2.58 5.37 -16.37
N ASN A 235 3.65 4.75 -15.87
CA ASN A 235 4.96 5.42 -15.76
C ASN A 235 5.56 5.75 -17.14
N ASP A 236 5.10 5.12 -18.23
CA ASP A 236 5.40 5.52 -19.61
C ASP A 236 4.92 6.96 -19.94
N HIS A 237 4.15 7.59 -19.04
CA HIS A 237 3.66 8.96 -19.14
C HIS A 237 4.37 9.97 -18.23
N ASP A 238 5.50 9.59 -17.61
CA ASP A 238 6.26 10.44 -16.67
C ASP A 238 5.45 10.78 -15.39
N VAL A 239 4.76 9.78 -14.81
CA VAL A 239 3.92 9.91 -13.60
C VAL A 239 4.74 10.00 -12.32
N ASP A 240 5.96 9.42 -12.29
CA ASP A 240 6.86 9.52 -11.14
C ASP A 240 7.43 10.92 -10.97
N GLN A 241 7.67 11.35 -9.71
CA GLN A 241 8.12 12.71 -9.37
C GLN A 241 9.50 12.73 -8.66
N PRO A 242 10.58 12.26 -9.34
CA PRO A 242 11.89 12.07 -8.73
C PRO A 242 12.57 13.35 -8.23
N GLU A 243 12.16 14.52 -8.73
CA GLU A 243 12.68 15.82 -8.28
C GLU A 243 12.38 16.15 -6.82
N ILE A 244 11.36 15.51 -6.24
CA ILE A 244 10.94 15.70 -4.85
C ILE A 244 11.10 14.42 -4.02
N GLY A 245 11.73 13.38 -4.59
CA GLY A 245 12.07 12.14 -3.88
C GLY A 245 11.09 11.00 -4.07
N LEU A 246 9.96 11.24 -4.75
CA LEU A 246 8.93 10.25 -5.05
C LEU A 246 9.39 9.42 -6.26
N THR A 247 9.80 8.18 -6.01
CA THR A 247 10.56 7.36 -7.00
C THR A 247 10.13 5.90 -7.06
N SER A 248 9.21 5.48 -6.18
CA SER A 248 8.65 4.14 -6.12
C SER A 248 7.24 4.15 -6.68
N SER A 249 7.07 4.60 -7.92
CA SER A 249 5.72 4.79 -8.47
C SER A 249 5.09 3.50 -9.00
N PHE A 250 3.98 3.10 -8.38
CA PHE A 250 3.18 1.93 -8.76
C PHE A 250 1.70 2.16 -8.43
N ILE A 251 0.82 1.51 -9.19
CA ILE A 251 -0.63 1.57 -8.94
C ILE A 251 -0.97 0.95 -7.58
N HIS A 252 -1.86 1.61 -6.84
CA HIS A 252 -2.37 1.12 -5.57
C HIS A 252 -3.86 0.79 -5.61
N ASP A 253 -4.70 1.69 -6.15
CA ASP A 253 -6.14 1.45 -6.29
C ASP A 253 -6.73 2.15 -7.53
N MET A 254 -7.99 1.85 -7.87
CA MET A 254 -8.69 2.46 -8.98
C MET A 254 -10.22 2.41 -8.89
N VAL A 255 -10.87 3.41 -9.49
CA VAL A 255 -12.32 3.39 -9.71
C VAL A 255 -12.65 3.69 -11.17
N VAL A 256 -13.80 3.19 -11.65
CA VAL A 256 -14.29 3.47 -13.01
C VAL A 256 -15.70 4.03 -12.98
N LYS A 257 -15.87 5.24 -13.54
CA LYS A 257 -17.16 5.93 -13.62
C LYS A 257 -17.56 6.24 -15.05
N LYS A 258 -18.87 6.20 -15.32
CA LYS A 258 -19.40 6.64 -16.61
C LYS A 258 -19.68 8.14 -16.60
N ILE A 259 -18.88 8.90 -17.35
CA ILE A 259 -18.96 10.36 -17.44
C ILE A 259 -19.27 10.75 -18.88
N GLU A 260 -20.39 11.44 -19.09
CA GLU A 260 -20.84 11.93 -20.41
C GLU A 260 -20.84 10.86 -21.54
N GLY A 261 -21.08 9.59 -21.18
CA GLY A 261 -21.12 8.47 -22.13
C GLY A 261 -19.77 7.79 -22.36
N ARG A 262 -18.69 8.28 -21.76
CA ARG A 262 -17.37 7.65 -21.71
C ARG A 262 -17.20 6.92 -20.38
N TRP A 263 -16.34 5.90 -20.36
CA TRP A 263 -15.89 5.27 -19.12
C TRP A 263 -14.54 5.88 -18.76
N ILE A 264 -14.48 6.59 -17.65
CA ILE A 264 -13.28 7.25 -17.15
C ILE A 264 -12.85 6.49 -15.90
N MET A 265 -11.58 6.11 -15.88
CA MET A 265 -10.92 5.46 -14.77
C MET A 265 -10.06 6.50 -14.03
N LEU A 266 -10.18 6.54 -12.71
CA LEU A 266 -9.19 7.17 -11.83
C LEU A 266 -8.30 6.05 -11.32
N VAL A 267 -7.00 6.29 -11.38
CA VAL A 267 -5.97 5.33 -10.96
C VAL A 267 -5.06 6.04 -9.97
N SER A 268 -4.94 5.52 -8.76
CA SER A 268 -4.05 6.06 -7.73
C SER A 268 -2.69 5.39 -7.84
N TYR A 269 -1.63 6.20 -7.92
CA TYR A 269 -0.25 5.76 -7.98
C TYR A 269 0.49 6.30 -6.77
N TRP A 270 1.00 5.41 -5.91
CA TRP A 270 1.99 5.81 -4.92
C TRP A 270 3.16 6.49 -5.63
N ASP A 271 3.76 7.48 -4.99
CA ASP A 271 4.80 8.35 -5.52
C ASP A 271 4.46 9.04 -6.88
N GLY A 272 3.19 9.02 -7.30
CA GLY A 272 2.77 9.47 -8.64
C GLY A 272 1.43 10.22 -8.71
N GLY A 273 0.64 10.23 -7.65
CA GLY A 273 -0.64 10.94 -7.62
C GLY A 273 -1.77 10.19 -8.33
N PHE A 274 -2.74 10.94 -8.87
CA PHE A 274 -3.97 10.39 -9.46
C PHE A 274 -4.01 10.58 -10.98
N VAL A 275 -4.15 9.47 -11.71
CA VAL A 275 -4.18 9.44 -13.18
C VAL A 275 -5.59 9.22 -13.72
N GLN A 276 -6.00 10.00 -14.72
CA GLN A 276 -7.25 9.82 -15.44
C GLN A 276 -7.05 9.11 -16.79
N LEU A 277 -7.76 8.00 -17.00
CA LEU A 277 -7.77 7.25 -18.26
C LEU A 277 -9.19 7.14 -18.86
N ASP A 278 -9.33 7.38 -20.17
CA ASP A 278 -10.53 6.99 -20.90
C ASP A 278 -10.44 5.51 -21.31
N VAL A 279 -11.22 4.68 -20.61
CA VAL A 279 -11.35 3.23 -20.84
C VAL A 279 -12.65 2.85 -21.56
N THR A 280 -13.26 3.78 -22.29
CA THR A 280 -14.43 3.48 -23.14
C THR A 280 -14.14 2.35 -24.14
N ASN A 281 -12.91 2.32 -24.64
CA ASN A 281 -12.34 1.16 -25.32
C ASN A 281 -11.14 0.64 -24.52
N PRO A 282 -11.33 -0.35 -23.63
CA PRO A 282 -10.27 -0.76 -22.72
C PRO A 282 -9.08 -1.44 -23.39
N ARG A 283 -9.17 -1.77 -24.69
CA ARG A 283 -8.03 -2.28 -25.48
C ARG A 283 -7.13 -1.17 -26.05
N SER A 284 -7.55 0.07 -25.89
CA SER A 284 -6.87 1.26 -26.37
C SER A 284 -7.28 2.43 -25.48
N ALA A 285 -6.98 2.30 -24.18
CA ALA A 285 -7.16 3.37 -23.21
C ALA A 285 -6.43 4.63 -23.65
N GLN A 286 -6.95 5.79 -23.26
CA GLN A 286 -6.32 7.09 -23.55
C GLN A 286 -6.00 7.80 -22.25
N PHE A 287 -4.73 8.11 -22.05
CA PHE A 287 -4.30 9.01 -21.00
C PHE A 287 -4.94 10.40 -21.19
N LEU A 288 -5.56 10.92 -20.13
CA LEU A 288 -6.22 12.24 -20.14
C LEU A 288 -5.41 13.28 -19.38
N GLY A 289 -4.69 12.85 -18.34
CA GLY A 289 -3.87 13.68 -17.47
C GLY A 289 -3.73 13.03 -16.11
N ASP A 290 -2.82 13.58 -15.32
CA ASP A 290 -2.44 13.20 -13.96
C ASP A 290 -2.38 14.44 -13.06
N THR A 291 -2.20 14.22 -11.76
CA THR A 291 -1.96 15.26 -10.75
C THR A 291 -0.49 15.29 -10.37
N ASP A 292 0.05 16.47 -10.07
CA ASP A 292 1.40 16.61 -9.49
C ASP A 292 1.31 16.94 -8.00
N TYR A 293 2.26 16.42 -7.22
CA TYR A 293 2.46 16.84 -5.84
C TYR A 293 3.16 18.19 -5.79
N ALA A 294 2.83 19.00 -4.78
CA ALA A 294 3.56 20.21 -4.52
C ALA A 294 4.99 19.89 -4.03
N ALA A 295 5.96 20.75 -4.35
CA ALA A 295 7.34 20.55 -3.92
C ALA A 295 7.55 20.67 -2.39
N ILE A 296 6.55 21.20 -1.69
CA ILE A 296 6.48 21.26 -0.23
C ILE A 296 5.07 20.79 0.13
N ASP A 297 4.99 19.94 1.15
CA ASP A 297 3.73 19.43 1.65
C ASP A 297 2.78 20.57 2.08
N PRO A 298 1.55 20.64 1.53
CA PRO A 298 0.58 21.68 1.85
C PRO A 298 0.15 21.69 3.32
N GLU A 299 -0.07 20.54 3.95
CA GLU A 299 -0.48 20.45 5.36
C GLU A 299 0.65 20.90 6.30
N LEU A 300 1.90 20.53 6.00
CA LEU A 300 3.06 20.99 6.77
C LEU A 300 3.34 22.49 6.55
N ALA A 301 3.13 22.97 5.33
CA ALA A 301 3.33 24.37 4.99
C ALA A 301 2.26 25.30 5.55
N ASP A 302 1.05 24.81 5.84
CA ASP A 302 -0.06 25.64 6.30
C ASP A 302 0.30 26.32 7.64
N PRO A 303 0.36 27.67 7.69
CA PRO A 303 0.55 28.39 8.95
C PRO A 303 -0.60 28.23 9.95
N SER A 304 -1.77 27.71 9.53
CA SER A 304 -2.90 27.42 10.41
C SER A 304 -2.64 26.18 11.28
N ASN A 305 -1.88 25.21 10.78
CA ASN A 305 -1.39 24.05 11.51
C ASN A 305 -0.29 24.44 12.50
N THR A 306 -0.66 25.01 13.66
CA THR A 306 0.29 25.59 14.62
C THR A 306 1.16 24.57 15.35
N GLN A 307 0.80 23.29 15.29
CA GLN A 307 1.49 22.20 15.97
C GLN A 307 2.67 21.64 15.16
N VAL A 308 2.66 21.83 13.84
CA VAL A 308 3.72 21.38 12.93
C VAL A 308 5.06 22.06 13.28
N PRO A 309 6.13 21.29 13.59
CA PRO A 309 7.46 21.82 13.88
C PRO A 309 8.05 22.64 12.74
N ALA A 310 8.96 23.57 13.06
CA ALA A 310 9.50 24.49 12.05
C ALA A 310 10.38 23.79 11.01
N GLU A 311 11.07 22.74 11.43
CA GLU A 311 11.92 21.86 10.63
C GLU A 311 11.12 21.02 9.61
N SER A 312 9.84 20.75 9.89
CA SER A 312 8.95 19.95 9.04
C SER A 312 8.35 20.75 7.87
N ARG A 313 8.25 22.09 8.00
CA ARG A 313 7.47 22.96 7.07
C ARG A 313 8.03 23.08 5.65
N SER A 314 9.11 22.39 5.35
CA SER A 314 9.74 22.38 4.02
C SER A 314 9.95 20.97 3.48
N LEU A 315 9.39 19.96 4.14
CA LEU A 315 9.42 18.59 3.65
C LEU A 315 8.48 18.47 2.44
N PRO A 316 8.82 17.60 1.45
CA PRO A 316 7.88 17.21 0.42
C PRO A 316 6.75 16.36 1.01
N PRO A 317 5.62 16.20 0.30
CA PRO A 317 4.64 15.18 0.62
C PRO A 317 5.27 13.78 0.61
N GLU A 318 4.67 12.86 1.36
CA GLU A 318 5.08 11.46 1.39
C GLU A 318 4.73 10.73 0.09
N GLY A 319 3.59 11.06 -0.53
CA GLY A 319 3.29 10.74 -1.93
C GLY A 319 2.46 9.47 -2.16
N ASN A 320 1.90 8.85 -1.12
CA ASN A 320 1.14 7.60 -1.24
C ASN A 320 -0.33 7.81 -1.68
N ALA A 321 -0.57 8.26 -2.90
CA ALA A 321 -1.92 8.35 -3.45
C ALA A 321 -2.64 6.99 -3.39
N HIS A 322 -3.63 6.87 -2.53
CA HIS A 322 -4.25 5.62 -2.12
C HIS A 322 -5.53 5.32 -2.92
N GLN A 323 -6.62 6.06 -2.66
CA GLN A 323 -7.92 5.84 -3.29
C GLN A 323 -8.58 7.17 -3.68
N ALA A 324 -9.42 7.17 -4.72
CA ALA A 324 -10.12 8.38 -5.13
C ALA A 324 -11.50 8.12 -5.72
N GLU A 325 -12.40 9.10 -5.58
CA GLU A 325 -13.72 9.08 -6.20
C GLU A 325 -14.15 10.42 -6.82
N PHE A 326 -14.81 10.35 -7.98
CA PHE A 326 -15.47 11.50 -8.59
C PHE A 326 -16.78 11.85 -7.87
N THR A 327 -16.98 13.14 -7.58
CA THR A 327 -18.27 13.67 -7.09
C THR A 327 -19.41 13.33 -8.05
N ALA A 328 -20.65 13.23 -7.55
CA ALA A 328 -21.81 12.82 -8.36
C ALA A 328 -22.02 13.64 -9.66
N ASP A 329 -21.62 14.91 -9.67
CA ASP A 329 -21.70 15.81 -10.84
C ASP A 329 -20.42 15.82 -11.70
N ASN A 330 -19.37 15.14 -11.25
CA ASN A 330 -18.05 15.02 -11.88
C ASN A 330 -17.31 16.36 -12.02
N ARG A 331 -17.63 17.36 -11.19
CA ARG A 331 -16.84 18.60 -11.13
C ARG A 331 -15.52 18.39 -10.42
N PHE A 332 -15.50 17.51 -9.43
CA PHE A 332 -14.33 17.25 -8.61
C PHE A 332 -14.09 15.75 -8.52
N PHE A 333 -12.88 15.39 -8.12
CA PHE A 333 -12.65 14.13 -7.42
C PHE A 333 -11.94 14.42 -6.11
N VAL A 334 -12.18 13.55 -5.14
CA VAL A 334 -11.50 13.56 -3.84
C VAL A 334 -10.54 12.39 -3.84
N GLY A 335 -9.29 12.63 -3.44
CA GLY A 335 -8.25 11.61 -3.33
C GLY A 335 -7.72 11.51 -1.91
N THR A 336 -7.36 10.32 -1.47
CA THR A 336 -6.74 10.05 -0.17
C THR A 336 -5.28 9.70 -0.37
N ASP A 337 -4.43 10.22 0.51
CA ASP A 337 -3.01 9.87 0.60
C ASP A 337 -2.80 9.11 1.91
N GLU A 338 -2.28 7.89 1.81
CA GLU A 338 -2.14 6.98 2.95
C GLU A 338 -0.71 6.93 3.46
N ASP A 339 -0.46 7.36 4.69
CA ASP A 339 0.88 7.32 5.30
C ASP A 339 0.83 6.61 6.66
N PHE A 340 1.65 5.58 6.82
CA PHE A 340 1.76 4.79 8.04
C PHE A 340 2.93 5.19 8.95
N ALA A 341 3.70 6.19 8.56
CA ALA A 341 4.92 6.59 9.24
C ALA A 341 4.91 8.11 9.47
N PRO A 342 4.56 8.59 10.68
CA PRO A 342 4.45 10.03 10.96
C PRO A 342 5.81 10.74 11.07
N PHE A 343 6.87 10.06 10.64
CA PHE A 343 8.22 10.57 10.61
C PHE A 343 8.99 10.08 9.38
N ALA A 344 9.38 11.02 8.54
CA ALA A 344 10.47 10.86 7.59
C ALA A 344 11.78 10.47 8.29
N VAL A 345 12.54 9.61 7.62
CA VAL A 345 13.95 9.42 7.95
C VAL A 345 14.71 10.68 7.57
N GLY A 346 15.39 11.27 8.55
CA GLY A 346 16.22 12.44 8.33
C GLY A 346 17.53 12.12 7.62
N ASP A 347 18.43 13.10 7.63
CA ASP A 347 19.71 13.03 6.93
C ASP A 347 20.64 11.99 7.58
N PHE A 348 21.31 11.16 6.77
CA PHE A 348 22.33 10.24 7.27
C PHE A 348 23.64 10.98 7.53
N LEU A 349 23.90 11.38 8.78
CA LEU A 349 25.16 12.03 9.14
C LEU A 349 26.22 10.98 9.46
N ILE A 350 27.32 10.94 8.70
CA ILE A 350 28.57 10.37 9.19
C ILE A 350 29.18 11.41 10.15
N ALA A 351 29.18 11.11 11.44
CA ALA A 351 29.51 12.06 12.50
C ALA A 351 31.02 12.23 12.71
N THR A 352 31.81 11.19 12.42
CA THR A 352 33.26 11.18 12.65
C THR A 352 34.06 10.81 11.41
N GLY A 353 35.38 11.04 11.47
CA GLY A 353 36.30 10.66 10.39
C GLY A 353 36.48 11.70 9.28
N PRO A 354 37.29 11.37 8.26
CA PRO A 354 37.62 12.28 7.16
C PRO A 354 36.47 12.50 6.18
N ASN A 355 35.45 11.63 6.19
CA ASN A 355 34.25 11.72 5.35
C ASN A 355 33.02 12.19 6.13
N ALA A 356 33.22 12.84 7.29
CA ALA A 356 32.11 13.39 8.06
C ALA A 356 31.27 14.36 7.21
N GLY A 357 29.96 14.20 7.26
CA GLY A 357 29.03 14.91 6.38
C GLY A 357 27.69 14.18 6.23
N VAL A 358 26.76 14.85 5.57
CA VAL A 358 25.41 14.37 5.31
C VAL A 358 25.38 13.55 4.02
N TYR A 359 24.62 12.45 4.05
CA TYR A 359 24.39 11.54 2.95
C TYR A 359 22.90 11.19 2.84
N PRO A 360 22.44 10.77 1.64
CA PRO A 360 21.05 10.35 1.47
C PRO A 360 20.70 9.11 2.31
N SER A 361 19.49 9.10 2.84
CA SER A 361 18.86 7.98 3.53
C SER A 361 17.39 7.87 3.20
N VAL A 362 16.86 6.65 3.35
CA VAL A 362 15.42 6.36 3.29
C VAL A 362 15.05 5.32 4.35
N ALA A 363 13.77 5.22 4.67
CA ALA A 363 13.23 4.13 5.49
C ALA A 363 13.44 2.76 4.80
N VAL A 364 13.43 1.70 5.60
CA VAL A 364 13.42 0.32 5.09
C VAL A 364 12.06 -0.26 5.43
N GLY A 365 11.26 -0.63 4.42
CA GLY A 365 9.94 -1.19 4.67
C GLY A 365 9.97 -2.38 5.63
N GLY A 366 9.27 -2.27 6.76
CA GLY A 366 9.22 -3.25 7.85
C GLY A 366 10.31 -3.10 8.93
N ALA A 367 11.31 -2.24 8.75
CA ALA A 367 12.23 -1.87 9.83
C ALA A 367 11.54 -0.89 10.78
N ALA A 368 11.90 -0.95 12.07
CA ALA A 368 11.43 0.05 13.02
C ALA A 368 12.09 1.42 12.74
N PRO A 369 11.36 2.53 12.88
CA PRO A 369 11.91 3.86 12.71
C PRO A 369 12.83 4.25 13.87
N ALA A 370 13.68 5.25 13.68
CA ALA A 370 14.56 5.78 14.73
C ALA A 370 13.76 6.35 15.93
N THR A 371 12.49 6.65 15.75
CA THR A 371 11.58 7.15 16.80
C THR A 371 11.25 6.12 17.87
N GLU A 372 11.48 4.83 17.62
CA GLU A 372 11.41 3.78 18.64
C GLU A 372 12.55 3.85 19.66
N LEU A 373 13.63 4.59 19.34
CA LEU A 373 14.72 4.84 20.27
C LEU A 373 14.33 5.90 21.31
N PRO A 374 14.77 5.78 22.57
CA PRO A 374 14.36 6.69 23.65
C PRO A 374 14.63 8.19 23.39
N ASP A 375 15.66 8.49 22.61
CA ASP A 375 16.06 9.83 22.19
C ASP A 375 15.72 10.13 20.72
N ARG A 376 15.02 9.21 20.05
CA ARG A 376 14.53 9.30 18.66
C ARG A 376 15.62 9.47 17.61
N ARG A 377 16.82 8.94 17.90
CA ARG A 377 17.99 9.07 17.02
C ARG A 377 18.69 7.75 16.94
N LEU A 378 18.99 7.33 15.72
CA LEU A 378 19.88 6.19 15.49
C LEU A 378 21.30 6.73 15.45
N ASN A 379 22.06 6.59 16.55
CA ASN A 379 23.41 7.14 16.62
C ASN A 379 24.40 6.23 17.32
N GLY A 380 25.65 6.25 16.84
CA GLY A 380 26.73 5.51 17.47
C GLY A 380 27.66 4.83 16.46
N PRO A 381 28.59 4.00 16.97
CA PRO A 381 29.62 3.35 16.16
C PRO A 381 29.04 2.27 15.25
N THR A 382 29.55 2.22 14.02
CA THR A 382 29.15 1.23 13.01
C THR A 382 30.13 0.05 12.93
N VAL A 383 29.63 -1.14 12.54
CA VAL A 383 30.44 -2.34 12.33
C VAL A 383 30.01 -3.04 11.05
N TYR A 384 30.95 -3.28 10.14
CA TYR A 384 30.65 -4.00 8.90
C TYR A 384 30.45 -5.49 9.15
N VAL A 385 29.29 -6.02 8.77
CA VAL A 385 28.94 -7.45 9.00
C VAL A 385 28.65 -8.23 7.72
N GLY A 386 28.81 -7.63 6.54
CA GLY A 386 28.64 -8.31 5.26
C GLY A 386 27.20 -8.32 4.75
N TYR A 387 26.83 -9.37 4.03
CA TYR A 387 25.48 -9.53 3.47
C TYR A 387 24.46 -10.02 4.50
N ALA A 388 24.90 -10.65 5.59
CA ALA A 388 24.07 -11.13 6.69
C ALA A 388 22.88 -12.04 6.30
N CYS A 389 22.90 -12.65 5.11
CA CYS A 389 21.92 -13.68 4.78
C CYS A 389 22.22 -14.98 5.54
N PRO A 390 21.22 -15.84 5.79
CA PRO A 390 21.43 -17.12 6.48
C PRO A 390 22.51 -18.01 5.83
N ASP A 391 22.67 -17.92 4.51
CA ASP A 391 23.66 -18.68 3.72
C ASP A 391 24.98 -17.91 3.47
N SER A 392 25.09 -16.66 3.92
CA SER A 392 26.29 -15.83 3.77
C SER A 392 27.35 -16.11 4.84
N ALA A 393 28.49 -15.41 4.75
CA ALA A 393 29.49 -15.43 5.82
C ALA A 393 28.86 -15.05 7.18
N PRO A 394 29.19 -15.76 8.28
CA PRO A 394 28.57 -15.50 9.58
C PRO A 394 28.82 -14.08 10.07
N VAL A 395 27.77 -13.47 10.64
CA VAL A 395 27.84 -12.16 11.30
C VAL A 395 28.80 -12.24 12.50
N PRO A 396 29.84 -11.39 12.57
CA PRO A 396 30.73 -11.32 13.73
C PRO A 396 29.96 -10.91 14.99
N PRO A 397 30.23 -11.51 16.17
CA PRO A 397 29.55 -11.11 17.41
C PRO A 397 29.81 -9.64 17.73
N ALA A 398 28.79 -8.90 18.15
CA ALA A 398 28.89 -7.49 18.56
C ALA A 398 30.01 -7.24 19.58
N SER A 399 30.15 -8.14 20.56
CA SER A 399 31.23 -8.09 21.57
C SER A 399 32.66 -8.10 20.99
N SER A 400 32.84 -8.52 19.73
CA SER A 400 34.15 -8.52 19.06
C SER A 400 34.57 -7.16 18.52
N ALA A 401 33.65 -6.20 18.38
CA ALA A 401 33.94 -4.84 17.93
C ALA A 401 34.81 -4.06 18.93
N GLY A 402 34.70 -4.38 20.22
CA GLY A 402 35.53 -3.76 21.27
C GLY A 402 35.28 -2.26 21.46
N VAL A 403 34.11 -1.77 21.07
CA VAL A 403 33.69 -0.37 21.19
C VAL A 403 32.93 -0.17 22.50
N SER A 404 33.05 1.03 23.08
CA SER A 404 32.24 1.47 24.22
C SER A 404 31.21 2.47 23.71
N LEU A 405 29.97 2.30 24.12
CA LEU A 405 28.86 3.19 23.78
C LEU A 405 28.74 4.31 24.83
N ASP A 406 28.54 5.53 24.37
CA ASP A 406 28.05 6.62 25.19
C ASP A 406 26.55 6.45 25.50
N PRO A 407 26.01 7.13 26.53
CA PRO A 407 24.59 7.02 26.85
C PRO A 407 23.71 7.49 25.68
N GLY A 408 22.80 6.62 25.21
CA GLY A 408 21.94 6.89 24.05
C GLY A 408 22.56 6.47 22.71
N GLU A 409 23.69 5.77 22.71
CA GLU A 409 24.24 5.20 21.46
C GLU A 409 23.87 3.73 21.29
N GLU A 410 23.69 3.34 20.03
CA GLU A 410 23.55 1.96 19.55
C GLU A 410 24.88 1.44 19.01
N LEU A 411 25.13 0.14 19.15
CA LEU A 411 26.11 -0.54 18.31
C LEU A 411 25.43 -1.02 17.01
N ILE A 412 25.84 -0.44 15.90
CA ILE A 412 25.08 -0.51 14.64
C ILE A 412 25.76 -1.48 13.66
N ALA A 413 25.01 -2.49 13.20
CA ALA A 413 25.47 -3.39 12.14
C ALA A 413 25.27 -2.75 10.76
N VAL A 414 26.32 -2.70 9.94
CA VAL A 414 26.24 -2.27 8.54
C VAL A 414 26.14 -3.47 7.63
N VAL A 415 24.99 -3.64 6.98
CA VAL A 415 24.63 -4.80 6.15
C VAL A 415 24.40 -4.39 4.69
N GLN A 416 24.94 -5.15 3.74
CA GLN A 416 24.69 -4.90 2.32
C GLN A 416 23.41 -5.60 1.85
N ARG A 417 22.61 -4.92 1.00
CA ARG A 417 21.38 -5.45 0.39
C ARG A 417 21.59 -6.77 -0.36
N GLY A 418 22.73 -6.93 -1.04
CA GLY A 418 23.04 -8.08 -1.91
C GLY A 418 23.20 -9.45 -1.19
N PRO A 419 23.87 -10.43 -1.82
CA PRO A 419 24.69 -10.28 -3.03
C PRO A 419 23.88 -10.30 -4.34
N VAL A 420 24.27 -9.44 -5.29
CA VAL A 420 23.77 -9.43 -6.68
C VAL A 420 24.96 -9.32 -7.62
N GLY A 421 25.28 -10.40 -8.33
CA GLY A 421 26.40 -10.42 -9.29
C GLY A 421 27.79 -10.39 -8.66
N ASP A 422 27.91 -10.56 -7.35
CA ASP A 422 29.19 -10.64 -6.64
C ASP A 422 29.82 -12.04 -6.81
N PRO A 423 30.96 -12.18 -7.51
CA PRO A 423 31.60 -13.48 -7.70
C PRO A 423 32.20 -14.05 -6.40
N SER A 424 32.34 -13.23 -5.35
CA SER A 424 32.85 -13.65 -4.04
C SER A 424 31.76 -14.12 -3.08
N ALA A 425 30.49 -13.86 -3.39
CA ALA A 425 29.30 -14.26 -2.64
C ALA A 425 28.21 -14.74 -3.63
N PRO A 426 28.32 -15.99 -4.13
CA PRO A 426 27.45 -16.51 -5.20
C PRO A 426 26.07 -16.97 -4.72
N GLU A 427 25.78 -16.85 -3.42
CA GLU A 427 24.47 -17.15 -2.84
C GLU A 427 23.37 -16.21 -3.36
N ALA A 428 22.11 -16.59 -3.14
CA ALA A 428 20.97 -15.73 -3.46
C ALA A 428 20.84 -14.60 -2.43
N PRO A 429 20.33 -13.42 -2.82
CA PRO A 429 19.96 -12.39 -1.86
C PRO A 429 18.81 -12.87 -0.95
N CYS A 430 18.67 -12.21 0.19
CA CYS A 430 17.64 -12.46 1.19
C CYS A 430 17.02 -11.12 1.63
N PHE A 431 15.88 -11.19 2.32
CA PHE A 431 15.14 -10.01 2.75
C PHE A 431 15.86 -9.22 3.86
N PRO A 432 15.64 -7.89 3.97
CA PRO A 432 16.19 -7.05 5.04
C PRO A 432 15.95 -7.59 6.44
N GLY A 433 14.72 -8.04 6.76
CA GLY A 433 14.42 -8.56 8.08
C GLY A 433 15.18 -9.84 8.43
N GLN A 434 15.47 -10.69 7.45
CA GLN A 434 16.33 -11.87 7.66
C GLN A 434 17.78 -11.47 8.00
N LYS A 435 18.28 -10.37 7.40
CA LYS A 435 19.60 -9.80 7.72
C LYS A 435 19.60 -9.18 9.11
N ALA A 436 18.54 -8.44 9.45
CA ALA A 436 18.36 -7.85 10.76
C ALA A 436 18.33 -8.91 11.86
N ASP A 437 17.62 -10.02 11.67
CA ASP A 437 17.58 -11.14 12.61
C ASP A 437 18.97 -11.73 12.86
N GLN A 438 19.83 -11.86 11.84
CA GLN A 438 21.21 -12.30 12.02
C GLN A 438 22.05 -11.28 12.81
N ALA A 439 21.85 -9.98 12.58
CA ALA A 439 22.53 -8.92 13.32
C ALA A 439 22.10 -8.90 14.80
N ILE A 440 20.80 -8.88 15.08
CA ILE A 440 20.28 -8.90 16.45
C ILE A 440 20.70 -10.17 17.19
N ALA A 441 20.65 -11.34 16.53
CA ALA A 441 21.15 -12.58 17.12
C ALA A 441 22.65 -12.56 17.46
N ALA A 442 23.44 -11.74 16.76
CA ALA A 442 24.86 -11.50 17.05
C ALA A 442 25.11 -10.43 18.12
N GLY A 443 24.05 -9.76 18.60
CA GLY A 443 24.05 -8.82 19.72
C GLY A 443 24.23 -7.35 19.33
N TYR A 444 23.94 -6.97 18.08
CA TYR A 444 23.85 -5.55 17.67
C TYR A 444 22.50 -4.96 18.10
N ASP A 445 22.46 -3.64 18.26
CA ASP A 445 21.25 -2.93 18.73
C ASP A 445 20.37 -2.46 17.57
N ALA A 446 20.99 -2.10 16.44
CA ALA A 446 20.31 -1.56 15.26
C ALA A 446 21.07 -1.88 13.96
N VAL A 447 20.47 -1.57 12.81
CA VAL A 447 20.99 -1.92 11.49
C VAL A 447 21.00 -0.73 10.52
N VAL A 448 22.14 -0.47 9.90
CA VAL A 448 22.22 0.38 8.70
C VAL A 448 22.33 -0.52 7.49
N PHE A 449 21.28 -0.52 6.68
CA PHE A 449 21.27 -1.19 5.40
C PHE A 449 21.95 -0.30 4.36
N VAL A 450 22.71 -0.92 3.47
CA VAL A 450 23.37 -0.20 2.39
C VAL A 450 23.01 -0.81 1.05
N ASN A 451 22.76 0.06 0.07
CA ASN A 451 22.45 -0.35 -1.30
C ASN A 451 23.57 -1.25 -1.86
N HIS A 452 23.25 -2.07 -2.86
CA HIS A 452 24.24 -2.93 -3.50
C HIS A 452 24.93 -2.20 -4.67
N HIS A 453 26.11 -2.69 -5.05
CA HIS A 453 26.94 -2.11 -6.11
C HIS A 453 26.18 -1.83 -7.43
N ALA A 454 25.40 -2.80 -7.91
CA ALA A 454 24.65 -2.64 -9.17
C ALA A 454 23.52 -1.60 -9.10
N GLY A 455 23.00 -1.30 -7.90
CA GLY A 455 21.86 -0.40 -7.68
C GLY A 455 22.37 1.03 -7.65
N GLU A 456 23.47 1.26 -6.93
CA GLU A 456 24.22 2.52 -6.98
C GLU A 456 24.68 2.88 -8.40
N ALA A 457 25.10 1.88 -9.20
CA ALA A 457 25.49 2.12 -10.58
C ALA A 457 24.31 2.49 -11.51
N ALA A 458 23.10 2.01 -11.18
CA ALA A 458 21.89 2.32 -11.93
C ALA A 458 21.30 3.68 -11.54
N SER A 459 21.26 3.96 -10.23
CA SER A 459 20.73 5.19 -9.64
C SER A 459 21.70 5.73 -8.58
N PRO A 460 22.73 6.49 -8.99
CA PRO A 460 23.69 7.08 -8.06
C PRO A 460 23.01 7.98 -7.04
N ASP A 461 23.47 7.93 -5.80
CA ASP A 461 22.96 8.74 -4.69
C ASP A 461 21.48 8.50 -4.31
N ALA A 462 20.83 7.45 -4.84
CA ALA A 462 19.49 7.00 -4.45
C ALA A 462 19.58 5.73 -3.57
N PRO A 463 19.33 5.83 -2.25
CA PRO A 463 19.29 4.67 -1.37
C PRO A 463 18.15 3.71 -1.74
N PHE A 464 18.45 2.41 -1.83
CA PHE A 464 17.42 1.38 -1.94
C PHE A 464 17.92 0.06 -1.33
N CYS A 465 17.24 -0.40 -0.29
CA CYS A 465 17.68 -1.54 0.51
C CYS A 465 16.71 -2.74 0.50
N GLY A 466 15.56 -2.61 -0.18
CA GLY A 466 14.46 -3.57 -0.15
C GLY A 466 13.58 -3.42 1.09
N SER A 467 12.62 -4.34 1.27
CA SER A 467 11.67 -4.35 2.40
C SER A 467 11.36 -5.79 2.87
N GLY A 468 10.77 -5.93 4.06
CA GLY A 468 10.07 -7.13 4.51
C GLY A 468 10.87 -8.19 5.28
N ALA A 469 10.13 -9.22 5.72
CA ALA A 469 10.58 -10.39 6.51
C ALA A 469 11.18 -10.09 7.89
N PHE A 470 10.77 -9.00 8.55
CA PHE A 470 11.11 -8.73 9.93
C PHE A 470 10.28 -9.64 10.85
N THR A 471 10.92 -10.24 11.86
CA THR A 471 10.23 -11.11 12.84
C THR A 471 10.11 -10.49 14.22
N GLN A 472 10.66 -9.28 14.36
CA GLN A 472 10.68 -8.44 15.56
C GLN A 472 11.00 -7.00 15.14
N PRO A 473 10.59 -5.99 15.93
CA PRO A 473 11.00 -4.60 15.69
C PRO A 473 12.53 -4.47 15.75
N VAL A 474 13.13 -3.97 14.68
CA VAL A 474 14.57 -3.67 14.61
C VAL A 474 14.75 -2.30 13.98
N VAL A 475 15.36 -1.38 14.72
CA VAL A 475 15.60 -0.03 14.21
C VAL A 475 16.59 -0.09 13.05
N GLY A 476 16.21 0.50 11.92
CA GLY A 476 17.11 0.56 10.78
C GLY A 476 16.76 1.54 9.69
N VAL A 477 17.80 1.97 8.99
CA VAL A 477 17.74 2.95 7.89
C VAL A 477 18.55 2.44 6.71
N CYS A 478 18.18 2.90 5.50
CA CYS A 478 18.93 2.61 4.29
C CYS A 478 19.77 3.80 3.87
N THR A 479 21.00 3.56 3.43
CA THR A 479 21.82 4.56 2.73
C THR A 479 22.45 4.00 1.45
N THR A 480 23.12 4.88 0.71
CA THR A 480 23.78 4.59 -0.56
C THR A 480 24.98 3.66 -0.39
N HIS A 481 25.33 2.93 -1.45
CA HIS A 481 26.54 2.12 -1.48
C HIS A 481 27.80 3.01 -1.42
N ASN A 482 27.71 4.24 -1.94
CA ASN A 482 28.77 5.24 -1.83
C ASN A 482 29.00 5.68 -0.37
N ALA A 483 27.94 5.95 0.39
CA ALA A 483 28.02 6.30 1.81
C ALA A 483 28.62 5.16 2.64
N PHE A 484 28.27 3.91 2.33
CA PHE A 484 28.92 2.73 2.91
C PHE A 484 30.45 2.79 2.82
N HIS A 485 31.00 3.06 1.64
CA HIS A 485 32.45 3.12 1.50
C HIS A 485 33.09 4.25 2.31
N LYS A 486 32.40 5.39 2.40
CA LYS A 486 32.82 6.56 3.20
C LYS A 486 32.79 6.27 4.70
N LEU A 487 31.85 5.46 5.21
CA LEU A 487 31.80 4.99 6.60
C LEU A 487 33.06 4.22 7.02
N PHE A 488 33.72 3.56 6.09
CA PHE A 488 34.87 2.69 6.37
C PHE A 488 36.19 3.17 5.75
N ASP A 489 36.27 4.45 5.34
CA ASP A 489 37.44 5.05 4.66
C ASP A 489 37.94 4.21 3.48
N SER A 490 36.99 3.60 2.77
CA SER A 490 37.23 2.75 1.62
C SER A 490 36.68 3.39 0.35
N VAL A 491 36.92 2.76 -0.79
CA VAL A 491 36.46 3.25 -2.09
C VAL A 491 35.68 2.16 -2.80
N SER A 492 34.54 2.53 -3.36
CA SER A 492 33.78 1.62 -4.21
C SER A 492 34.55 1.33 -5.50
N GLY A 493 34.42 0.10 -5.99
CA GLY A 493 35.06 -0.36 -7.22
C GLY A 493 34.37 -1.58 -7.81
N SER A 494 34.69 -1.93 -9.06
CA SER A 494 34.07 -3.07 -9.73
C SER A 494 34.31 -4.39 -9.00
N TYR A 495 33.35 -5.31 -9.06
CA TYR A 495 33.52 -6.66 -8.53
C TYR A 495 34.76 -7.41 -9.08
N PRO A 496 35.41 -8.26 -8.25
CA PRO A 496 35.22 -8.39 -6.80
C PRO A 496 35.68 -7.12 -6.08
N GLU A 497 34.81 -6.55 -5.27
CA GLU A 497 35.00 -5.26 -4.63
C GLU A 497 35.81 -5.42 -3.34
N ALA A 498 36.67 -4.44 -3.06
CA ALA A 498 37.47 -4.42 -1.83
C ALA A 498 36.61 -3.91 -0.66
N ASN A 499 35.72 -4.76 -0.18
CA ASN A 499 34.90 -4.48 0.99
C ASN A 499 35.76 -4.37 2.27
N PRO A 500 35.31 -3.59 3.28
CA PRO A 500 35.85 -3.63 4.63
C PRO A 500 35.91 -5.06 5.19
N ALA A 501 36.77 -5.32 6.16
CA ALA A 501 36.82 -6.64 6.79
C ALA A 501 35.58 -6.85 7.66
N LEU A 502 35.05 -8.08 7.73
CA LEU A 502 33.97 -8.41 8.68
C LEU A 502 34.42 -8.11 10.11
N GLY A 503 33.62 -7.34 10.85
CA GLY A 503 33.90 -6.87 12.20
C GLY A 503 34.75 -5.59 12.24
N GLN A 504 35.09 -5.02 11.08
CA GLN A 504 35.74 -3.71 11.02
C GLN A 504 34.77 -2.65 11.56
N VAL A 505 35.26 -1.86 12.51
CA VAL A 505 34.56 -0.70 13.05
C VAL A 505 34.71 0.46 12.06
N GLY A 506 33.58 1.08 11.72
CA GLY A 506 33.49 2.27 10.88
C GLY A 506 33.35 3.54 11.72
N HIS A 507 33.06 4.65 11.05
CA HIS A 507 32.76 5.91 11.72
C HIS A 507 31.40 5.87 12.40
N GLU A 508 31.23 6.77 13.36
CA GLU A 508 29.95 7.00 14.03
C GLU A 508 28.94 7.62 13.07
N VAL A 509 27.69 7.25 13.24
CA VAL A 509 26.56 7.80 12.49
C VAL A 509 25.58 8.49 13.43
N ASP A 510 24.75 9.35 12.87
CA ASP A 510 23.65 10.02 13.54
C ASP A 510 22.55 10.24 12.51
N VAL A 511 21.38 9.68 12.76
CA VAL A 511 20.21 9.81 11.88
C VAL A 511 19.05 10.23 12.74
N ASP A 512 18.50 11.39 12.44
CA ASP A 512 17.30 11.91 13.07
C ASP A 512 16.04 11.42 12.36
N ALA A 513 14.90 11.63 13.03
CA ALA A 513 13.58 11.45 12.47
C ALA A 513 12.88 12.80 12.52
N ILE A 514 12.31 13.21 11.39
CA ILE A 514 11.64 14.50 11.26
C ILE A 514 10.16 14.22 11.12
N PHE A 515 9.34 14.82 11.98
CA PHE A 515 7.89 14.64 11.91
C PHE A 515 7.37 15.23 10.60
N ASP A 516 6.66 14.45 9.80
CA ASP A 516 6.04 14.83 8.53
C ASP A 516 4.52 14.62 8.52
N GLY A 517 3.94 14.16 9.63
CA GLY A 517 2.48 14.02 9.76
C GLY A 517 1.98 12.69 9.21
N TRP A 518 0.68 12.47 9.33
CA TRP A 518 0.02 11.29 8.76
C TRP A 518 -0.72 11.66 7.47
N GLY A 519 -1.13 10.65 6.71
CA GLY A 519 -1.80 10.82 5.42
C GLY A 519 -3.11 11.60 5.50
N TYR A 520 -3.43 12.32 4.42
CA TYR A 520 -4.50 13.31 4.37
C TYR A 520 -5.24 13.29 3.02
N VAL A 521 -6.20 14.20 2.85
CA VAL A 521 -7.13 14.21 1.72
C VAL A 521 -6.89 15.39 0.81
N HIS A 522 -7.01 15.18 -0.49
CA HIS A 522 -6.97 16.21 -1.52
C HIS A 522 -8.32 16.39 -2.20
N LEU A 523 -8.65 17.64 -2.55
CA LEU A 523 -9.75 18.00 -3.45
C LEU A 523 -9.18 18.46 -4.79
N PHE A 524 -9.52 17.76 -5.87
CA PHE A 524 -9.04 18.12 -7.21
C PHE A 524 -10.16 18.61 -8.12
N ASP A 525 -9.84 19.56 -9.00
CA ASP A 525 -10.66 19.87 -10.17
C ASP A 525 -10.59 18.71 -11.17
N ALA A 526 -11.72 18.06 -11.45
CA ALA A 526 -11.74 16.86 -12.29
C ALA A 526 -11.45 17.15 -13.78
N ALA A 527 -11.56 18.40 -14.23
CA ALA A 527 -11.29 18.76 -15.61
C ALA A 527 -9.83 19.19 -15.83
N THR A 528 -9.17 19.73 -14.80
CA THR A 528 -7.79 20.25 -14.92
C THR A 528 -6.76 19.50 -14.09
N ASN A 529 -7.17 18.56 -13.23
CA ASN A 529 -6.32 17.88 -12.23
C ASN A 529 -5.60 18.84 -11.29
N GLN A 530 -6.16 20.05 -11.11
CA GLN A 530 -5.56 21.02 -10.20
C GLN A 530 -5.92 20.63 -8.77
N ASP A 531 -4.92 20.55 -7.89
CA ASP A 531 -5.13 20.47 -6.45
C ASP A 531 -5.70 21.79 -5.93
N LEU A 532 -6.87 21.72 -5.31
CA LEU A 532 -7.66 22.89 -4.89
C LEU A 532 -7.57 23.13 -3.39
N ASP A 533 -7.55 22.06 -2.60
CA ASP A 533 -7.60 22.12 -1.15
C ASP A 533 -7.22 20.77 -0.53
N THR A 534 -6.79 20.80 0.73
CA THR A 534 -6.46 19.61 1.51
C THR A 534 -7.27 19.54 2.80
N TYR A 535 -7.39 18.35 3.36
CA TYR A 535 -8.01 18.12 4.66
C TYR A 535 -7.30 17.00 5.42
N ALA A 536 -6.91 17.30 6.65
CA ALA A 536 -6.48 16.34 7.65
C ALA A 536 -7.27 16.55 8.95
N ILE A 537 -7.37 15.51 9.78
CA ILE A 537 -7.80 15.68 11.18
C ILE A 537 -6.69 16.41 11.97
N ASP A 538 -7.05 17.24 12.93
CA ASP A 538 -6.07 18.05 13.71
C ASP A 538 -4.95 17.18 14.31
N GLU A 539 -5.29 15.98 14.78
CA GLU A 539 -4.34 15.04 15.38
C GLU A 539 -3.33 14.47 14.38
N ALA A 540 -3.65 14.42 13.08
CA ALA A 540 -2.77 13.87 12.05
C ALA A 540 -1.50 14.72 11.84
N HIS A 541 -1.53 16.01 12.18
CA HIS A 541 -0.40 16.92 12.00
C HIS A 541 0.08 17.53 13.33
N ASP A 542 -0.18 16.85 14.45
CA ASP A 542 0.35 17.17 15.77
C ASP A 542 1.34 16.07 16.26
N PRO A 543 2.63 16.39 16.46
CA PRO A 543 3.64 15.44 16.96
C PRO A 543 3.29 14.78 18.29
N ALA A 544 2.36 15.34 19.07
CA ALA A 544 1.86 14.73 20.30
C ALA A 544 1.05 13.45 20.05
N PHE A 545 0.53 13.26 18.84
CA PHE A 545 -0.29 12.14 18.43
C PHE A 545 0.43 11.15 17.51
N ALA A 546 1.73 11.38 17.24
CA ALA A 546 2.55 10.52 16.38
C ALA A 546 2.85 9.12 16.94
N SER A 547 2.39 8.80 18.16
CA SER A 547 2.61 7.50 18.79
C SER A 547 1.60 7.24 19.90
N GLY A 548 1.11 5.99 20.01
CA GLY A 548 0.19 5.57 21.08
C GLY A 548 -1.28 5.92 20.84
N PHE A 549 -1.62 6.37 19.63
CA PHE A 549 -2.98 6.67 19.18
C PHE A 549 -3.38 5.89 17.93
N GLY A 550 -2.58 4.88 17.54
CA GLY A 550 -2.71 4.17 16.27
C GLY A 550 -2.29 5.03 15.09
N ASP A 551 -2.52 4.53 13.88
CA ASP A 551 -2.22 5.26 12.65
C ASP A 551 -3.35 6.27 12.40
N LEU A 552 -3.01 7.55 12.22
CA LEU A 552 -4.01 8.62 12.04
C LEU A 552 -4.16 9.04 10.57
N SER A 553 -3.87 8.11 9.67
CA SER A 553 -3.98 8.32 8.24
C SER A 553 -5.40 8.09 7.75
N VAL A 554 -5.80 8.88 6.75
CA VAL A 554 -6.96 8.54 5.93
C VAL A 554 -6.67 7.28 5.12
N HIS A 555 -7.72 6.50 4.83
CA HIS A 555 -7.64 5.30 4.00
C HIS A 555 -8.44 5.50 2.70
N GLU A 556 -9.78 5.43 2.76
CA GLU A 556 -10.65 5.50 1.58
C GLU A 556 -11.62 6.69 1.64
N VAL A 557 -12.09 7.09 0.46
CA VAL A 557 -13.18 8.06 0.29
C VAL A 557 -14.36 7.47 -0.48
N ALA A 558 -15.56 7.74 0.03
CA ALA A 558 -16.81 7.54 -0.70
C ALA A 558 -17.50 8.89 -0.94
N THR A 559 -17.71 9.25 -2.20
CA THR A 559 -18.49 10.44 -2.57
C THR A 559 -19.98 10.15 -2.49
N ASP A 560 -20.78 11.14 -2.08
CA ASP A 560 -22.22 10.92 -1.93
C ASP A 560 -22.90 10.78 -3.30
N PRO A 561 -23.65 9.67 -3.54
CA PRO A 561 -24.28 9.42 -4.83
C PRO A 561 -25.47 10.35 -5.14
N ASN A 562 -26.00 11.06 -4.15
CA ASN A 562 -27.16 11.95 -4.26
C ASN A 562 -26.81 13.44 -4.09
N ASP A 563 -25.67 13.76 -3.47
CA ASP A 563 -25.23 15.14 -3.21
C ASP A 563 -23.77 15.35 -3.66
N PRO A 564 -23.51 16.05 -4.78
CA PRO A 564 -22.16 16.22 -5.29
C PRO A 564 -21.24 17.05 -4.39
N SER A 565 -21.75 17.67 -3.33
CA SER A 565 -20.94 18.43 -2.36
C SER A 565 -20.43 17.58 -1.20
N ARG A 566 -20.74 16.28 -1.14
CA ARG A 566 -20.51 15.47 0.05
C ARG A 566 -19.55 14.30 -0.21
N ALA A 567 -18.69 14.04 0.77
CA ALA A 567 -17.80 12.90 0.80
C ALA A 567 -17.68 12.34 2.23
N TYR A 568 -17.32 11.07 2.34
CA TYR A 568 -17.16 10.34 3.60
C TYR A 568 -15.82 9.64 3.60
N LEU A 569 -15.11 9.70 4.71
CA LEU A 569 -13.75 9.17 4.81
C LEU A 569 -13.68 8.11 5.89
N SER A 570 -13.04 7.00 5.59
CA SER A 570 -12.49 6.11 6.60
C SER A 570 -11.12 6.62 7.00
N TYR A 571 -10.93 6.81 8.30
CA TYR A 571 -9.60 6.95 8.89
C TYR A 571 -9.33 5.72 9.73
N TYR A 572 -8.12 5.17 9.60
CA TYR A 572 -7.52 4.38 10.66
C TYR A 572 -7.55 5.18 11.95
N SER A 573 -7.69 4.53 13.11
CA SER A 573 -7.65 5.07 14.49
C SER A 573 -8.24 6.47 14.80
N GLY A 574 -8.90 7.07 13.84
CA GLY A 574 -9.37 8.43 13.75
C GLY A 574 -10.86 8.43 13.52
N GLY A 575 -11.47 7.34 13.06
CA GLY A 575 -12.93 7.20 12.97
C GLY A 575 -13.48 7.66 11.62
N MET A 576 -14.81 7.62 11.46
CA MET A 576 -15.43 8.08 10.22
C MET A 576 -15.51 9.61 10.17
N ARG A 577 -15.30 10.20 8.99
CA ARG A 577 -15.50 11.64 8.73
C ARG A 577 -16.53 11.88 7.64
N ALA A 578 -17.23 13.01 7.75
CA ALA A 578 -18.13 13.53 6.73
C ALA A 578 -17.70 14.94 6.34
N LEU A 579 -17.45 15.14 5.05
CA LEU A 579 -16.99 16.40 4.48
C LEU A 579 -18.07 17.05 3.61
N GLU A 580 -18.02 18.37 3.52
CA GLU A 580 -18.74 19.20 2.55
C GLU A 580 -17.76 20.03 1.73
N ILE A 581 -17.85 19.93 0.40
CA ILE A 581 -17.16 20.82 -0.53
C ILE A 581 -17.91 22.16 -0.55
N GLN A 582 -17.32 23.19 0.04
CA GLN A 582 -17.90 24.52 0.15
C GLN A 582 -17.18 25.50 -0.79
N CYS A 583 -17.93 26.15 -1.69
CA CYS A 583 -17.36 27.14 -2.60
C CYS A 583 -17.86 28.55 -2.28
N THR A 584 -16.94 29.51 -2.13
CA THR A 584 -17.35 30.92 -1.98
C THR A 584 -17.95 31.50 -3.27
N ASP A 585 -17.49 31.04 -4.45
CA ASP A 585 -18.13 31.21 -5.75
C ASP A 585 -18.35 29.84 -6.41
N PRO A 586 -19.59 29.32 -6.47
CA PRO A 586 -19.87 28.01 -7.08
C PRO A 586 -19.49 27.88 -8.58
N SER A 587 -19.21 29.00 -9.27
CA SER A 587 -18.76 29.00 -10.67
C SER A 587 -17.25 28.97 -10.84
N ASP A 588 -16.49 29.10 -9.76
CA ASP A 588 -15.03 29.10 -9.74
C ASP A 588 -14.52 28.02 -8.77
N THR A 589 -14.01 26.91 -9.33
CA THR A 589 -13.58 25.74 -8.57
C THR A 589 -12.41 26.05 -7.64
N SER A 590 -11.56 27.03 -7.97
CA SER A 590 -10.43 27.43 -7.11
C SER A 590 -10.85 28.18 -5.84
N THR A 591 -12.15 28.31 -5.58
CA THR A 591 -12.70 28.92 -4.37
C THR A 591 -13.40 27.92 -3.46
N CYS A 592 -13.26 26.63 -3.79
CA CYS A 592 -13.85 25.52 -3.07
C CYS A 592 -12.86 24.94 -2.06
N GLU A 593 -13.37 24.55 -0.90
CA GLU A 593 -12.62 23.95 0.21
C GLU A 593 -13.37 22.74 0.77
N LEU A 594 -12.66 21.81 1.38
CA LEU A 594 -13.17 20.68 2.15
C LEU A 594 -13.44 21.13 3.59
N VAL A 595 -14.68 20.94 4.06
CA VAL A 595 -15.08 21.30 5.42
C VAL A 595 -15.71 20.11 6.11
N GLU A 596 -15.14 19.69 7.25
CA GLU A 596 -15.77 18.67 8.08
C GLU A 596 -17.11 19.16 8.65
N THR A 597 -18.14 18.34 8.52
CA THR A 597 -19.48 18.63 9.04
C THR A 597 -19.94 17.62 10.08
N GLY A 598 -19.23 16.49 10.21
CA GLY A 598 -19.55 15.46 11.17
C GLY A 598 -18.50 14.35 11.19
N SER A 599 -18.50 13.63 12.30
CA SER A 599 -17.57 12.53 12.55
C SER A 599 -18.19 11.49 13.46
N TYR A 600 -17.59 10.31 13.48
CA TYR A 600 -17.91 9.28 14.46
C TYR A 600 -16.63 8.65 14.98
N LEU A 601 -16.47 8.71 16.32
CA LEU A 601 -15.41 8.05 17.07
C LEU A 601 -16.04 7.28 18.24
N ALA A 602 -15.88 5.97 18.27
CA ALA A 602 -16.42 5.16 19.36
C ALA A 602 -15.69 5.44 20.69
N PRO A 603 -16.36 5.20 21.84
CA PRO A 603 -15.74 5.31 23.16
C PRO A 603 -14.52 4.42 23.38
N GLU A 604 -14.48 3.29 22.70
CA GLU A 604 -13.42 2.30 22.72
C GLU A 604 -12.32 2.56 21.66
N GLY A 605 -12.54 3.50 20.75
CA GLY A 605 -11.74 3.65 19.53
C GLY A 605 -12.37 2.93 18.34
N ASN A 606 -11.95 3.30 17.14
CA ASN A 606 -12.31 2.64 15.90
C ASN A 606 -11.11 2.66 14.96
N ASP A 607 -11.08 1.71 14.04
CA ASP A 607 -10.03 1.60 13.06
C ASP A 607 -10.63 1.26 11.69
N PHE A 608 -11.10 2.28 10.97
CA PHE A 608 -11.87 2.08 9.75
C PHE A 608 -10.97 1.91 8.53
N TRP A 609 -11.14 0.78 7.84
CA TRP A 609 -10.53 0.48 6.55
C TRP A 609 -11.39 1.03 5.41
N GLY A 610 -12.50 0.38 5.11
CA GLY A 610 -13.31 0.68 3.94
C GLY A 610 -14.45 1.65 4.21
N VAL A 611 -14.85 2.39 3.18
CA VAL A 611 -16.08 3.21 3.20
C VAL A 611 -16.85 3.10 1.89
N GLU A 612 -18.17 2.87 1.98
CA GLU A 612 -19.05 2.93 0.81
C GLU A 612 -20.32 3.75 1.07
N ALA A 613 -20.64 4.67 0.17
CA ALA A 613 -21.88 5.44 0.19
C ALA A 613 -22.89 4.91 -0.83
N PHE A 614 -24.10 4.59 -0.36
CA PHE A 614 -25.15 4.05 -1.22
C PHE A 614 -26.51 4.70 -0.97
N THR A 615 -27.37 4.64 -1.99
CA THR A 615 -28.72 5.20 -1.91
C THR A 615 -29.72 4.18 -1.42
N ARG A 616 -30.46 4.51 -0.36
CA ARG A 616 -31.57 3.71 0.15
C ARG A 616 -32.80 4.56 0.43
N ASN A 617 -33.91 4.23 -0.24
CA ASN A 617 -35.17 4.97 -0.13
C ASN A 617 -35.03 6.48 -0.37
N GLY A 618 -34.09 6.88 -1.25
CA GLY A 618 -33.81 8.28 -1.58
C GLY A 618 -32.99 9.03 -0.53
N LYS A 619 -32.38 8.32 0.42
CA LYS A 619 -31.40 8.86 1.36
C LYS A 619 -30.04 8.20 1.13
N THR A 620 -28.96 8.93 1.37
CA THR A 620 -27.63 8.35 1.43
C THR A 620 -27.45 7.63 2.77
N ILE A 621 -26.86 6.44 2.71
CA ILE A 621 -26.40 5.64 3.83
C ILE A 621 -24.92 5.39 3.58
N VAL A 622 -24.12 5.43 4.64
CA VAL A 622 -22.67 5.16 4.58
C VAL A 622 -22.40 3.87 5.34
N ALA A 623 -21.70 2.94 4.70
CA ALA A 623 -21.15 1.75 5.34
C ALA A 623 -19.66 2.00 5.60
N GLY A 624 -19.20 1.70 6.81
CA GLY A 624 -17.78 1.65 7.15
C GLY A 624 -17.41 0.26 7.64
N SER A 625 -16.22 -0.22 7.29
CA SER A 625 -15.66 -1.44 7.86
C SER A 625 -14.57 -1.12 8.87
N ASP A 626 -14.85 -1.42 10.13
CA ASP A 626 -13.91 -1.33 11.23
C ASP A 626 -13.12 -2.65 11.32
N ARG A 627 -11.79 -2.53 11.35
CA ARG A 627 -10.81 -3.64 11.31
C ARG A 627 -10.94 -4.59 12.49
N ASP A 628 -11.40 -4.06 13.62
CA ASP A 628 -11.47 -4.76 14.91
C ASP A 628 -12.85 -5.35 15.20
N ASP A 629 -13.92 -4.71 14.72
CA ASP A 629 -15.29 -5.10 15.00
C ASP A 629 -16.03 -5.67 13.78
N GLY A 630 -16.02 -4.95 12.65
CA GLY A 630 -16.84 -5.26 11.47
C GLY A 630 -17.64 -4.08 10.93
N LEU A 631 -18.94 -4.29 10.67
CA LEU A 631 -19.73 -3.33 9.90
C LEU A 631 -20.33 -2.23 10.78
N TYR A 632 -20.17 -0.98 10.37
CA TYR A 632 -20.89 0.18 10.88
C TYR A 632 -21.74 0.82 9.78
N LEU A 633 -22.95 1.26 10.13
CA LEU A 633 -23.88 1.93 9.20
C LEU A 633 -24.26 3.30 9.75
N PHE A 634 -24.13 4.32 8.90
CA PHE A 634 -24.41 5.71 9.24
C PHE A 634 -25.47 6.31 8.33
N SER A 635 -26.21 7.27 8.86
CA SER A 635 -27.02 8.21 8.08
C SER A 635 -26.43 9.60 8.19
N THR A 636 -26.65 10.39 7.16
CA THR A 636 -26.33 11.81 7.15
C THR A 636 -27.63 12.60 7.24
N ASP A 637 -27.83 13.29 8.36
CA ASP A 637 -29.08 14.03 8.60
C ASP A 637 -28.97 15.46 8.06
N ARG A 638 -29.59 15.71 6.90
CA ARG A 638 -30.04 17.04 6.47
C ARG A 638 -31.50 17.04 6.02
#